data_AF-A0A1J5L3T3-F1
#
_entry.id   AF-A0A1J5L3T3-F1
#
_cell.length_a   1.000
_cell.length_b   1.000
_cell.length_c   1.000
_cell.angle_alpha   90.00
_cell.angle_beta   90.00
_cell.angle_gamma   90.00
#
_symmetry.space_group_name_H-M   'P 1'
#
loop_
_entity.id
_entity.type
_entity.pdbx_description
1 polymer ?
#
loop_
_entity_poly.entity_id
_entity_poly.type
_entity_poly.pdbx_seq_one_letter_code
_entity_poly.pdbx_strand_id
1 'polypeptide(L)'
;MPYQSPLTFSTEQLSISSLKEQLELFSDYQKNEFLTHHPINDLVIGRSEYMDLLLNRLWIEYGFDSLPNISLVAVGGYGRGELHPLSDIDILIVSKKTLPEALGAKVSMFITLLWDLRLEVGHAVRTIDECIAIGKEDLTVATNLQEARLLCGCEDTFTKLSGQINSPSFWPSDDFYKAKIREQKERHARYHDTAYNLEPDIKSTPGGLRDIHTLSWVARRHFGATSLLEMSKYGFLTDAEYRELVECQDFLWRVRFALHVELRRYDNRLTFGHQAQVAESLGFSGEGNRGVEMMMKEFYRTLRRVSELNKMLLKLFDQAILDNGIEYEAEILSDDFQRRGRLIEARKPALFQARPETILDMFIHIANDSTIEGVAPATMRQLRTARRRLNKFLHVIPAAREKFMDLVRHPNCLHKAFSLMHKLGVLASYLPQWSQIVGQMQFDLFHVYTVDEHSIRLLKHINRFGQEANRDKHPICCEVYPRVHKKELLILAAIFHDIGKGRNGDHSEVGAAEAYEFGIEHGLSKPEAKLISWLVQNHLLMSVTAQRRDIYDPEVITEFAKQVRDEERLEYLVCLTVADICATNPDLWNSWKRTLLAELFYSTQRALRRGLENPVDVRDRIRHNQQLSSALLRKEGFTAREIEVLWQRFKADYFLRHTHKQIAWHCTHLLNQTDDSKPLILISEKATRGGTEVFVYARDQNALFATVVAELDRRNLNVHDAQVMTSKDGFVLDTFMVLDQNGEAIDVTRHKAVVKHLAHVIEDGRPTKIKTRRTPRNLQHFTVKTKVEFLPTKSNKRTLMEFVALDTPGLLAKVGATFADLHISLHAAKITTIGERAEDLFILTNGQGGRLDEETQEQLRERLVENIAEAAPN
;
A
#
# COMPACT_ATOMS: atom_id res chain seq x y z
N MET A 1 -37.09 -27.81 -2.97
CA MET A 1 -35.95 -26.93 -3.28
C MET A 1 -36.26 -26.21 -4.58
N PRO A 2 -35.80 -24.96 -4.77
CA PRO A 2 -36.09 -24.18 -5.98
C PRO A 2 -35.37 -24.71 -7.24
N TYR A 3 -34.43 -25.64 -7.08
CA TYR A 3 -33.74 -26.36 -8.16
C TYR A 3 -33.96 -27.87 -8.01
N GLN A 4 -33.85 -28.61 -9.12
CA GLN A 4 -34.00 -30.06 -9.16
C GLN A 4 -32.63 -30.77 -9.09
N SER A 5 -32.57 -31.95 -8.46
CA SER A 5 -31.34 -32.76 -8.41
C SER A 5 -30.96 -33.24 -9.82
N PRO A 6 -29.69 -33.11 -10.26
CA PRO A 6 -29.29 -33.48 -11.61
C PRO A 6 -29.55 -34.95 -11.97
N LEU A 7 -29.51 -35.84 -10.99
CA LEU A 7 -29.80 -37.27 -11.20
C LEU A 7 -31.26 -37.53 -11.61
N THR A 8 -32.16 -36.59 -11.35
CA THR A 8 -33.60 -36.74 -11.63
C THR A 8 -34.02 -36.09 -12.94
N PHE A 9 -33.11 -35.48 -13.69
CA PHE A 9 -33.42 -34.88 -14.99
C PHE A 9 -33.87 -35.94 -16.01
N SER A 10 -35.04 -35.72 -16.59
CA SER A 10 -35.50 -36.48 -17.75
C SER A 10 -34.63 -36.17 -18.96
N THR A 11 -34.64 -37.04 -19.98
CA THR A 11 -33.88 -36.82 -21.23
C THR A 11 -34.27 -35.50 -21.92
N GLU A 12 -35.54 -35.09 -21.84
CA GLU A 12 -36.02 -33.81 -22.38
C GLU A 12 -35.44 -32.60 -21.63
N GLN A 13 -35.19 -32.75 -20.32
CA GLN A 13 -34.59 -31.72 -19.46
C GLN A 13 -33.06 -31.59 -19.63
N LEU A 14 -32.41 -32.47 -20.40
CA LEU A 14 -30.99 -32.36 -20.73
C LEU A 14 -30.70 -31.42 -21.91
N SER A 15 -31.69 -30.65 -22.36
CA SER A 15 -31.49 -29.57 -23.32
C SER A 15 -30.64 -28.44 -22.71
N ILE A 16 -29.84 -27.76 -23.56
CA ILE A 16 -28.96 -26.65 -23.15
C ILE A 16 -29.74 -25.57 -22.39
N SER A 17 -30.95 -25.24 -22.83
CA SER A 17 -31.80 -24.22 -22.20
C SER A 17 -32.23 -24.63 -20.78
N SER A 18 -32.70 -25.87 -20.61
CA SER A 18 -33.18 -26.34 -19.30
C SER A 18 -32.03 -26.51 -18.30
N LEU A 19 -30.88 -27.02 -18.76
CA LEU A 19 -29.68 -27.13 -17.91
C LEU A 19 -29.15 -25.77 -17.46
N LYS A 20 -29.15 -24.75 -18.35
CA LYS A 20 -28.80 -23.37 -17.97
C LYS A 20 -29.72 -22.80 -16.91
N GLU A 21 -31.03 -22.99 -17.07
CA GLU A 21 -32.03 -22.54 -16.12
C GLU A 21 -31.82 -23.22 -14.75
N GLN A 22 -31.55 -24.53 -14.70
CA GLN A 22 -31.27 -25.22 -13.44
C GLN A 22 -29.98 -24.75 -12.77
N LEU A 23 -28.92 -24.47 -13.54
CA LEU A 23 -27.67 -23.91 -13.01
C LEU A 23 -27.85 -22.49 -12.43
N GLU A 24 -28.70 -21.68 -13.07
CA GLU A 24 -29.07 -20.34 -12.59
C GLU A 24 -29.88 -20.43 -11.30
N LEU A 25 -30.93 -21.26 -11.26
CA LEU A 25 -31.73 -21.51 -10.06
C LEU A 25 -30.89 -22.03 -8.88
N PHE A 26 -29.95 -22.93 -9.14
CA PHE A 26 -29.03 -23.41 -8.12
C PHE A 26 -28.10 -22.30 -7.62
N SER A 27 -27.57 -21.46 -8.52
CA SER A 27 -26.69 -20.35 -8.13
C SER A 27 -27.43 -19.28 -7.31
N ASP A 28 -28.67 -18.96 -7.66
CA ASP A 28 -29.53 -18.05 -6.89
C ASP A 28 -29.89 -18.62 -5.52
N TYR A 29 -30.15 -19.93 -5.44
CA TYR A 29 -30.34 -20.61 -4.15
C TYR A 29 -29.10 -20.47 -3.27
N GLN A 30 -27.92 -20.78 -3.78
CA GLN A 30 -26.67 -20.67 -3.00
C GLN A 30 -26.39 -19.23 -2.56
N LYS A 31 -26.69 -18.24 -3.42
CA LYS A 31 -26.59 -16.82 -3.07
C LYS A 31 -27.51 -16.47 -1.90
N ASN A 32 -28.77 -16.91 -1.94
CA ASN A 32 -29.72 -16.64 -0.88
C ASN A 32 -29.32 -17.31 0.45
N GLU A 33 -28.90 -18.58 0.42
CA GLU A 33 -28.41 -19.28 1.63
C GLU A 33 -27.16 -18.61 2.22
N PHE A 34 -26.26 -18.10 1.38
CA PHE A 34 -25.11 -17.34 1.86
C PHE A 34 -25.52 -16.06 2.58
N LEU A 35 -26.46 -15.30 2.00
CA LEU A 35 -26.98 -14.05 2.58
C LEU A 35 -27.80 -14.29 3.86
N THR A 36 -28.37 -15.48 4.05
CA THR A 36 -29.00 -15.89 5.31
C THR A 36 -28.03 -16.53 6.30
N HIS A 37 -26.72 -16.39 6.07
CA HIS A 37 -25.63 -16.85 6.92
C HIS A 37 -25.52 -18.37 7.12
N HIS A 38 -25.89 -19.16 6.10
CA HIS A 38 -25.61 -20.59 6.08
C HIS A 38 -24.09 -20.87 6.17
N PRO A 39 -23.64 -21.95 6.83
CA PRO A 39 -22.23 -22.30 6.92
C PRO A 39 -21.55 -22.41 5.54
N ILE A 40 -20.42 -21.71 5.37
CA ILE A 40 -19.77 -21.63 4.06
C ILE A 40 -19.27 -22.98 3.53
N ASN A 41 -18.85 -23.87 4.44
CA ASN A 41 -18.33 -25.18 4.07
C ASN A 41 -19.40 -26.00 3.36
N ASP A 42 -20.63 -25.95 3.85
CA ASP A 42 -21.77 -26.66 3.27
C ASP A 42 -22.10 -26.13 1.87
N LEU A 43 -21.98 -24.82 1.65
CA LEU A 43 -22.21 -24.21 0.32
C LEU A 43 -21.12 -24.56 -0.70
N VAL A 44 -19.84 -24.53 -0.29
CA VAL A 44 -18.70 -24.84 -1.17
C VAL A 44 -18.67 -26.34 -1.52
N ILE A 45 -18.89 -27.20 -0.53
CA ILE A 45 -18.96 -28.65 -0.73
C ILE A 45 -20.21 -29.00 -1.55
N GLY A 46 -21.37 -28.47 -1.18
CA GLY A 46 -22.63 -28.70 -1.88
C GLY A 46 -22.59 -28.24 -3.35
N ARG A 47 -21.84 -27.18 -3.67
CA ARG A 47 -21.59 -26.79 -5.07
C ARG A 47 -20.83 -27.86 -5.83
N SER A 48 -19.78 -28.40 -5.21
CA SER A 48 -18.97 -29.47 -5.80
C SER A 48 -19.80 -30.73 -6.02
N GLU A 49 -20.59 -31.13 -5.02
CA GLU A 49 -21.50 -32.27 -5.12
C GLU A 49 -22.55 -32.08 -6.23
N TYR A 50 -23.16 -30.90 -6.34
CA TYR A 50 -24.11 -30.63 -7.42
C TYR A 50 -23.45 -30.79 -8.80
N MET A 51 -22.23 -30.29 -8.98
CA MET A 51 -21.48 -30.47 -10.24
C MET A 51 -21.09 -31.92 -10.48
N ASP A 52 -20.73 -32.68 -9.44
CA ASP A 52 -20.44 -34.11 -9.56
C ASP A 52 -21.67 -34.87 -10.09
N LEU A 53 -22.85 -34.58 -9.53
CA LEU A 53 -24.12 -35.18 -9.95
C LEU A 53 -24.47 -34.81 -11.40
N LEU A 54 -24.30 -33.54 -11.78
CA LEU A 54 -24.54 -33.07 -13.14
C LEU A 54 -23.61 -33.75 -14.15
N LEU A 55 -22.30 -33.76 -13.87
CA LEU A 55 -21.32 -34.38 -14.75
C LEU A 55 -21.55 -35.88 -14.87
N ASN A 56 -21.92 -36.57 -13.78
CA ASN A 56 -22.26 -37.98 -13.83
C ASN A 56 -23.52 -38.24 -14.68
N ARG A 57 -24.58 -37.43 -14.53
CA ARG A 57 -25.79 -37.56 -15.35
C ARG A 57 -25.50 -37.37 -16.85
N LEU A 58 -24.67 -36.38 -17.19
CA LEU A 58 -24.24 -36.12 -18.55
C LEU A 58 -23.30 -37.22 -19.08
N TRP A 59 -22.44 -37.77 -18.22
CA TRP A 59 -21.56 -38.89 -18.57
C TRP A 59 -22.36 -40.13 -19.02
N ILE A 60 -23.44 -40.44 -18.30
CA ILE A 60 -24.38 -41.50 -18.66
C ILE A 60 -25.15 -41.18 -19.93
N GLU A 61 -25.60 -39.93 -20.12
CA GLU A 61 -26.31 -39.52 -21.34
C GLU A 61 -25.47 -39.70 -22.60
N TYR A 62 -24.18 -39.38 -22.50
CA TYR A 62 -23.21 -39.63 -23.56
C TYR A 62 -22.73 -41.10 -23.61
N GLY A 63 -23.31 -42.00 -22.81
CA GLY A 63 -23.06 -43.45 -22.82
C GLY A 63 -21.64 -43.86 -22.45
N PHE A 64 -20.90 -43.00 -21.75
CA PHE A 64 -19.52 -43.28 -21.35
C PHE A 64 -19.44 -44.23 -20.14
N ASP A 65 -20.52 -44.37 -19.38
CA ASP A 65 -20.66 -45.32 -18.25
C ASP A 65 -20.49 -46.78 -18.69
N SER A 66 -20.88 -47.10 -19.92
CA SER A 66 -20.75 -48.44 -20.51
C SER A 66 -19.32 -48.80 -20.94
N LEU A 67 -18.36 -47.86 -20.89
CA LEU A 67 -17.00 -48.04 -21.42
C LEU A 67 -16.02 -48.54 -20.34
N PRO A 68 -15.33 -49.69 -20.53
CA PRO A 68 -14.62 -50.37 -19.45
C PRO A 68 -13.24 -49.79 -19.08
N ASN A 69 -12.73 -48.76 -19.78
CA ASN A 69 -11.35 -48.28 -19.66
C ASN A 69 -11.20 -46.76 -19.67
N ILE A 70 -12.25 -46.03 -19.31
CA ILE A 70 -12.27 -44.57 -19.27
C ILE A 70 -12.91 -44.09 -17.97
N SER A 71 -12.40 -43.00 -17.41
CA SER A 71 -12.90 -42.42 -16.16
C SER A 71 -12.93 -40.91 -16.26
N LEU A 72 -13.94 -40.31 -15.63
CA LEU A 72 -14.02 -38.87 -15.42
C LEU A 72 -13.51 -38.54 -14.03
N VAL A 73 -12.51 -37.68 -13.96
CA VAL A 73 -11.78 -37.35 -12.74
C VAL A 73 -11.81 -35.84 -12.56
N ALA A 74 -12.22 -35.36 -11.38
CA ALA A 74 -12.02 -33.97 -10.99
C ALA A 74 -10.59 -33.78 -10.52
N VAL A 75 -9.97 -32.67 -10.89
CA VAL A 75 -8.59 -32.34 -10.50
C VAL A 75 -8.53 -30.92 -9.92
N GLY A 76 -7.45 -30.58 -9.25
CA GLY A 76 -7.23 -29.21 -8.79
C GLY A 76 -8.19 -28.79 -7.67
N GLY A 77 -8.69 -27.55 -7.75
CA GLY A 77 -9.65 -27.03 -6.77
C GLY A 77 -10.98 -27.80 -6.75
N TYR A 78 -11.43 -28.26 -7.91
CA TYR A 78 -12.62 -29.10 -8.02
C TYR A 78 -12.38 -30.52 -7.50
N GLY A 79 -11.19 -31.07 -7.73
CA GLY A 79 -10.73 -32.34 -7.17
C GLY A 79 -10.75 -32.34 -5.63
N ARG A 80 -10.36 -31.22 -4.99
CA ARG A 80 -10.47 -31.02 -3.53
C ARG A 80 -11.91 -30.86 -3.02
N GLY A 81 -12.91 -30.67 -3.89
CA GLY A 81 -14.27 -30.34 -3.48
C GLY A 81 -14.43 -28.89 -2.98
N GLU A 82 -13.55 -27.98 -3.40
CA GLU A 82 -13.52 -26.58 -2.97
C GLU A 82 -14.07 -25.61 -4.04
N LEU A 83 -15.24 -25.93 -4.62
CA LEU A 83 -15.81 -25.17 -5.72
C LEU A 83 -16.59 -23.94 -5.22
N HIS A 84 -16.04 -22.75 -5.43
CA HIS A 84 -16.74 -21.48 -5.22
C HIS A 84 -17.54 -21.07 -6.46
N PRO A 85 -18.49 -20.12 -6.35
CA PRO A 85 -19.04 -19.44 -7.53
C PRO A 85 -17.92 -18.94 -8.45
N LEU A 86 -18.14 -18.89 -9.76
CA LEU A 86 -17.15 -18.49 -10.77
C LEU A 86 -15.84 -19.32 -10.80
N SER A 87 -15.68 -20.37 -9.99
CA SER A 87 -14.49 -21.23 -10.06
C SER A 87 -14.59 -22.21 -11.23
N ASP A 88 -13.46 -22.45 -11.87
CA ASP A 88 -13.33 -23.41 -12.94
C ASP A 88 -13.61 -24.84 -12.45
N ILE A 89 -14.26 -25.65 -13.30
CA ILE A 89 -14.41 -27.09 -13.12
C ILE A 89 -13.31 -27.81 -13.91
N ASP A 90 -12.18 -28.08 -13.25
CA ASP A 90 -11.06 -28.78 -13.85
C ASP A 90 -11.32 -30.30 -13.90
N ILE A 91 -11.43 -30.85 -15.11
CA ILE A 91 -11.72 -32.27 -15.36
C ILE A 91 -10.62 -32.96 -16.18
N LEU A 92 -10.34 -34.22 -15.82
CA LEU A 92 -9.46 -35.11 -16.54
C LEU A 92 -10.27 -36.33 -16.99
N ILE A 93 -10.34 -36.53 -18.30
CA ILE A 93 -10.83 -37.76 -18.90
C ILE A 93 -9.63 -38.67 -19.13
N VAL A 94 -9.47 -39.66 -18.24
CA VAL A 94 -8.33 -40.58 -18.26
C VAL A 94 -8.73 -41.91 -18.87
N SER A 95 -7.82 -42.49 -19.65
CA SER A 95 -8.02 -43.79 -20.29
C SER A 95 -6.76 -44.68 -20.20
N LYS A 96 -6.92 -45.99 -20.34
CA LYS A 96 -5.77 -46.93 -20.39
C LYS A 96 -4.99 -46.87 -21.71
N LYS A 97 -5.66 -46.48 -22.80
CA LYS A 97 -5.10 -46.43 -24.16
C LYS A 97 -5.70 -45.23 -24.87
N THR A 98 -4.99 -44.72 -25.87
CA THR A 98 -5.45 -43.62 -26.72
C THR A 98 -6.88 -43.87 -27.21
N LEU A 99 -7.74 -42.88 -27.07
CA LEU A 99 -9.15 -43.01 -27.45
C LEU A 99 -9.25 -43.14 -28.99
N PRO A 100 -10.11 -44.04 -29.50
CA PRO A 100 -10.45 -44.06 -30.92
C PRO A 100 -11.05 -42.73 -31.36
N GLU A 101 -10.86 -42.34 -32.62
CA GLU A 101 -11.29 -41.04 -33.17
C GLU A 101 -12.78 -40.76 -32.93
N ALA A 102 -13.65 -41.75 -33.15
CA ALA A 102 -15.09 -41.62 -32.91
C ALA A 102 -15.43 -41.34 -31.43
N LEU A 103 -14.68 -41.92 -30.50
CA LEU A 103 -14.86 -41.67 -29.07
C LEU A 103 -14.27 -40.30 -28.68
N GLY A 104 -13.15 -39.90 -29.29
CA GLY A 104 -12.59 -38.56 -29.18
C GLY A 104 -13.59 -37.49 -29.61
N ALA A 105 -14.27 -37.67 -30.75
CA ALA A 105 -15.33 -36.77 -31.21
C ALA A 105 -16.49 -36.67 -30.21
N LYS A 106 -16.90 -37.80 -29.62
CA LYS A 106 -17.95 -37.84 -28.59
C LYS A 106 -17.55 -37.09 -27.32
N VAL A 107 -16.29 -37.22 -26.89
CA VAL A 107 -15.71 -36.45 -25.78
C VAL A 107 -15.68 -34.95 -26.11
N SER A 108 -15.31 -34.57 -27.34
CA SER A 108 -15.37 -33.17 -27.79
C SER A 108 -16.80 -32.61 -27.72
N MET A 109 -17.82 -33.38 -28.12
CA MET A 109 -19.22 -32.95 -27.99
C MET A 109 -19.62 -32.75 -26.52
N PHE A 110 -19.22 -33.67 -25.63
CA PHE A 110 -19.46 -33.55 -24.20
C PHE A 110 -18.83 -32.27 -23.62
N ILE A 111 -17.57 -31.98 -23.96
CA ILE A 111 -16.87 -30.76 -23.51
C ILE A 111 -17.54 -29.50 -24.08
N THR A 112 -17.90 -29.52 -25.38
CA THR A 112 -18.63 -28.41 -26.02
C THR A 112 -19.94 -28.13 -25.31
N LEU A 113 -20.68 -29.16 -24.90
CA LEU A 113 -21.88 -28.97 -24.10
C LEU A 113 -21.59 -28.23 -22.79
N LEU A 114 -20.53 -28.58 -22.05
CA LEU A 114 -20.20 -27.88 -20.80
C LEU A 114 -19.88 -26.40 -21.03
N TRP A 115 -19.18 -26.06 -22.12
CA TRP A 115 -18.97 -24.66 -22.51
C TRP A 115 -20.26 -23.98 -22.94
N ASP A 116 -21.14 -24.68 -23.67
CA ASP A 116 -22.45 -24.17 -24.05
C ASP A 116 -23.28 -23.84 -22.81
N LEU A 117 -23.14 -24.58 -21.71
CA LEU A 117 -23.73 -24.29 -20.39
C LEU A 117 -23.11 -23.09 -19.66
N ARG A 118 -22.11 -22.44 -20.26
CA ARG A 118 -21.33 -21.32 -19.67
C ARG A 118 -20.54 -21.71 -18.42
N LEU A 119 -20.18 -22.99 -18.30
CA LEU A 119 -19.25 -23.43 -17.26
C LEU A 119 -17.81 -23.11 -17.72
N GLU A 120 -17.01 -22.56 -16.81
CA GLU A 120 -15.57 -22.42 -17.02
C GLU A 120 -14.92 -23.79 -16.84
N VAL A 121 -14.47 -24.41 -17.93
CA VAL A 121 -13.99 -25.81 -17.91
C VAL A 121 -12.52 -25.87 -18.33
N GLY A 122 -11.63 -26.14 -17.37
CA GLY A 122 -10.31 -26.68 -17.65
C GLY A 122 -10.44 -28.17 -17.93
N HIS A 123 -9.94 -28.66 -19.06
CA HIS A 123 -10.02 -30.09 -19.35
C HIS A 123 -8.73 -30.67 -19.94
N ALA A 124 -8.53 -31.95 -19.70
CA ALA A 124 -7.52 -32.76 -20.39
C ALA A 124 -8.09 -34.14 -20.73
N VAL A 125 -7.74 -34.66 -21.90
CA VAL A 125 -8.07 -36.03 -22.34
C VAL A 125 -6.75 -36.75 -22.59
N ARG A 126 -6.42 -37.72 -21.73
CA ARG A 126 -5.08 -38.33 -21.72
C ARG A 126 -5.13 -39.80 -21.34
N THR A 127 -4.13 -40.53 -21.78
CA THR A 127 -3.79 -41.83 -21.22
C THR A 127 -3.11 -41.68 -19.86
N ILE A 128 -3.07 -42.75 -19.07
CA ILE A 128 -2.31 -42.78 -17.82
C ILE A 128 -0.85 -42.41 -18.07
N ASP A 129 -0.22 -42.98 -19.10
CA ASP A 129 1.19 -42.74 -19.43
C ASP A 129 1.47 -41.28 -19.81
N GLU A 130 0.58 -40.64 -20.58
CA GLU A 130 0.67 -39.22 -20.91
C GLU A 130 0.51 -38.32 -19.68
N CYS A 131 -0.42 -38.66 -18.76
CA CYS A 131 -0.58 -37.93 -17.50
C CYS A 131 0.72 -37.94 -16.68
N ILE A 132 1.38 -39.10 -16.58
CA ILE A 132 2.62 -39.23 -15.84
C ILE A 132 3.80 -38.56 -16.55
N ALA A 133 3.91 -38.68 -17.88
CA ALA A 133 4.96 -38.03 -18.65
C ALA A 133 4.92 -36.51 -18.46
N ILE A 134 3.76 -35.89 -18.72
CA ILE A 134 3.59 -34.43 -18.59
C ILE A 134 3.71 -34.02 -17.12
N GLY A 135 3.14 -34.80 -16.21
CA GLY A 135 3.24 -34.52 -14.77
C GLY A 135 4.67 -34.54 -14.26
N LYS A 136 5.58 -35.36 -14.81
CA LYS A 136 7.00 -35.34 -14.44
C LYS A 136 7.74 -34.09 -14.93
N GLU A 137 7.28 -33.48 -16.02
CA GLU A 137 7.91 -32.30 -16.62
C GLU A 137 7.36 -30.97 -16.06
N ASP A 138 6.11 -30.96 -15.56
CA ASP A 138 5.42 -29.76 -15.09
C ASP A 138 4.87 -29.93 -13.65
N LEU A 139 5.40 -29.13 -12.72
CA LEU A 139 4.97 -29.10 -11.32
C LEU A 139 3.48 -28.75 -11.16
N THR A 140 2.95 -27.86 -11.99
CA THR A 140 1.55 -27.43 -11.95
C THR A 140 0.65 -28.62 -12.27
N VAL A 141 0.99 -29.38 -13.32
CA VAL A 141 0.27 -30.60 -13.69
C VAL A 141 0.40 -31.67 -12.61
N ALA A 142 1.60 -31.87 -12.06
CA ALA A 142 1.82 -32.80 -10.94
C ALA A 142 0.96 -32.47 -9.72
N THR A 143 0.90 -31.19 -9.36
CA THR A 143 0.07 -30.69 -8.24
C THR A 143 -1.40 -30.92 -8.52
N ASN A 144 -1.85 -30.61 -9.74
CA ASN A 144 -3.23 -30.81 -10.16
C ASN A 144 -3.65 -32.29 -10.08
N LEU A 145 -2.77 -33.20 -10.56
CA LEU A 145 -2.96 -34.65 -10.50
C LEU A 145 -2.94 -35.19 -9.07
N GLN A 146 -2.12 -34.64 -8.18
CA GLN A 146 -2.15 -35.03 -6.76
C GLN A 146 -3.52 -34.82 -6.15
N GLU A 147 -4.33 -33.89 -6.66
CA GLU A 147 -5.66 -33.58 -6.17
C GLU A 147 -6.78 -34.34 -6.88
N ALA A 148 -6.42 -35.35 -7.67
CA ALA A 148 -7.36 -36.14 -8.44
C ALA A 148 -8.39 -36.86 -7.54
N ARG A 149 -9.67 -36.74 -7.91
CA ARG A 149 -10.82 -37.40 -7.30
C ARG A 149 -11.69 -38.00 -8.38
N LEU A 150 -11.95 -39.30 -8.29
CA LEU A 150 -12.83 -39.99 -9.23
C LEU A 150 -14.27 -39.45 -9.10
N LEU A 151 -14.87 -39.06 -10.22
CA LEU A 151 -16.30 -38.70 -10.27
C LEU A 151 -17.15 -39.90 -10.69
N CYS A 152 -16.81 -40.51 -11.83
CA CYS A 152 -17.50 -41.67 -12.38
C CYS A 152 -16.63 -42.39 -13.44
N GLY A 153 -17.08 -43.58 -13.88
CA GLY A 153 -16.38 -44.42 -14.86
C GLY A 153 -15.51 -45.51 -14.23
N CYS A 154 -14.46 -45.93 -14.92
CA CYS A 154 -13.66 -47.11 -14.56
C CYS A 154 -12.77 -46.90 -13.32
N GLU A 155 -13.13 -47.51 -12.19
CA GLU A 155 -12.34 -47.43 -10.95
C GLU A 155 -10.92 -48.00 -11.08
N ASP A 156 -10.73 -49.09 -11.84
CA ASP A 156 -9.40 -49.70 -12.07
C ASP A 156 -8.46 -48.72 -12.81
N THR A 157 -8.99 -47.94 -13.76
CA THR A 157 -8.20 -46.93 -14.49
C THR A 157 -7.74 -45.83 -13.54
N PHE A 158 -8.63 -45.34 -12.68
CA PHE A 158 -8.29 -44.31 -11.69
C PHE A 158 -7.32 -44.82 -10.62
N THR A 159 -7.52 -46.04 -10.13
CA THR A 159 -6.64 -46.67 -9.13
C THR A 159 -5.23 -46.82 -9.66
N LYS A 160 -5.06 -47.18 -10.94
CA LYS A 160 -3.75 -47.24 -11.60
C LYS A 160 -3.09 -45.86 -11.74
N LEU A 161 -3.84 -44.84 -12.14
CA LEU A 161 -3.35 -43.46 -12.18
C LEU A 161 -2.88 -43.01 -10.78
N SER A 162 -3.72 -43.20 -9.76
CA SER A 162 -3.41 -42.86 -8.37
C SER A 162 -2.17 -43.58 -7.85
N GLY A 163 -2.02 -44.87 -8.17
CA GLY A 163 -0.83 -45.65 -7.83
C GLY A 163 0.46 -45.08 -8.46
N GLN A 164 0.41 -44.60 -9.70
CA GLN A 164 1.58 -43.98 -10.34
C GLN A 164 1.88 -42.58 -9.80
N ILE A 165 0.85 -41.77 -9.50
CA ILE A 165 1.02 -40.44 -8.88
C ILE A 165 1.64 -40.56 -7.48
N ASN A 166 1.23 -41.56 -6.70
CA ASN A 166 1.74 -41.78 -5.35
C ASN A 166 3.10 -42.51 -5.33
N SER A 167 3.61 -42.95 -6.49
CA SER A 167 4.93 -43.59 -6.59
C SER A 167 6.05 -42.64 -6.14
N PRO A 168 7.10 -43.14 -5.45
CA PRO A 168 8.29 -42.34 -5.11
C PRO A 168 8.98 -41.72 -6.34
N SER A 169 8.87 -42.36 -7.52
CA SER A 169 9.49 -41.87 -8.76
C SER A 169 8.76 -40.70 -9.42
N PHE A 170 7.50 -40.44 -9.03
CA PHE A 170 6.70 -39.34 -9.59
C PHE A 170 6.85 -38.11 -8.69
N TRP A 171 7.82 -37.24 -8.98
CA TRP A 171 8.23 -36.13 -8.13
C TRP A 171 8.69 -36.55 -6.73
N PRO A 172 9.96 -36.98 -6.54
CA PRO A 172 10.51 -37.28 -5.22
C PRO A 172 10.19 -36.18 -4.19
N SER A 173 10.03 -36.58 -2.93
CA SER A 173 9.49 -35.68 -1.89
C SER A 173 10.32 -34.42 -1.70
N ASP A 174 11.64 -34.53 -1.77
CA ASP A 174 12.59 -33.43 -1.63
C ASP A 174 12.55 -32.48 -2.83
N ASP A 175 12.49 -33.04 -4.04
CA ASP A 175 12.34 -32.26 -5.28
C ASP A 175 11.02 -31.49 -5.30
N PHE A 176 9.92 -32.15 -4.94
CA PHE A 176 8.60 -31.54 -4.87
C PHE A 176 8.56 -30.42 -3.83
N TYR A 177 9.12 -30.65 -2.64
CA TYR A 177 9.21 -29.64 -1.59
C TYR A 177 9.99 -28.41 -2.06
N LYS A 178 11.22 -28.58 -2.57
CA LYS A 178 12.05 -27.48 -3.08
C LYS A 178 11.31 -26.67 -4.15
N ALA A 179 10.65 -27.37 -5.07
CA ALA A 179 9.88 -26.75 -6.15
C ALA A 179 8.70 -25.93 -5.61
N LYS A 180 7.96 -26.44 -4.62
CA LYS A 180 6.83 -25.72 -3.98
C LYS A 180 7.26 -24.53 -3.14
N ILE A 181 8.38 -24.62 -2.42
CA ILE A 181 8.95 -23.48 -1.71
C ILE A 181 9.34 -22.36 -2.70
N ARG A 182 9.93 -22.71 -3.85
CA ARG A 182 10.26 -21.74 -4.91
C ARG A 182 8.99 -21.09 -5.49
N GLU A 183 7.98 -21.89 -5.84
CA GLU A 183 6.68 -21.40 -6.33
C GLU A 183 6.03 -20.42 -5.34
N GLN A 184 6.06 -20.73 -4.03
CA GLN A 184 5.53 -19.84 -2.99
C GLN A 184 6.31 -18.52 -2.91
N LYS A 185 7.66 -18.57 -2.93
CA LYS A 185 8.51 -17.38 -2.88
C LYS A 185 8.26 -16.46 -4.08
N GLU A 186 8.20 -17.02 -5.29
CA GLU A 186 7.93 -16.26 -6.52
C GLU A 186 6.52 -15.65 -6.50
N ARG A 187 5.53 -16.39 -5.98
CA ARG A 187 4.18 -15.87 -5.80
C ARG A 187 4.14 -14.72 -4.81
N HIS A 188 4.75 -14.84 -3.63
CA HIS A 188 4.77 -13.79 -2.61
C HIS A 188 5.49 -12.53 -3.12
N ALA A 189 6.57 -12.66 -3.89
CA ALA A 189 7.31 -11.55 -4.48
C ALA A 189 6.47 -10.70 -5.44
N ARG A 190 5.56 -11.33 -6.21
CA ARG A 190 4.60 -10.61 -7.09
C ARG A 190 3.65 -9.68 -6.31
N TYR A 191 3.49 -9.89 -5.01
CA TYR A 191 2.68 -9.06 -4.11
C TYR A 191 3.55 -8.30 -3.09
N HIS A 192 4.80 -7.97 -3.46
CA HIS A 192 5.77 -7.24 -2.62
C HIS A 192 6.03 -7.88 -1.24
N ASP A 193 5.90 -9.21 -1.16
CA ASP A 193 6.09 -10.00 0.06
C ASP A 193 5.26 -9.53 1.28
N THR A 194 4.16 -8.83 1.04
CA THR A 194 3.29 -8.30 2.10
C THR A 194 1.88 -8.85 2.01
N ALA A 195 1.31 -9.19 3.16
CA ALA A 195 -0.10 -9.55 3.27
C ALA A 195 -1.03 -8.34 3.33
N TYR A 196 -0.46 -7.13 3.45
CA TYR A 196 -1.14 -5.94 3.95
C TYR A 196 -1.45 -4.88 2.86
N ASN A 197 -1.48 -5.29 1.58
CA ASN A 197 -1.89 -4.39 0.49
C ASN A 197 -3.39 -4.13 0.56
N LEU A 198 -3.82 -2.86 0.46
CA LEU A 198 -5.22 -2.45 0.57
C LEU A 198 -6.19 -3.08 -0.45
N GLU A 199 -5.70 -3.56 -1.60
CA GLU A 199 -6.49 -4.37 -2.54
C GLU A 199 -5.92 -5.81 -2.64
N PRO A 200 -6.07 -6.63 -1.59
CA PRO A 200 -5.39 -7.92 -1.51
C PRO A 200 -6.06 -8.98 -2.40
N ASP A 201 -5.26 -9.92 -2.90
CA ASP A 201 -5.77 -11.14 -3.52
C ASP A 201 -6.02 -12.21 -2.43
N ILE A 202 -7.26 -12.70 -2.32
CA ILE A 202 -7.68 -13.64 -1.26
C ILE A 202 -6.94 -14.99 -1.37
N LYS A 203 -6.52 -15.37 -2.58
CA LYS A 203 -5.91 -16.67 -2.87
C LYS A 203 -4.39 -16.62 -2.80
N SER A 204 -3.77 -15.60 -3.38
CA SER A 204 -2.36 -15.60 -3.78
C SER A 204 -1.44 -14.75 -2.90
N THR A 205 -1.99 -13.78 -2.16
CA THR A 205 -1.26 -12.96 -1.18
C THR A 205 -0.63 -13.85 -0.08
N PRO A 206 0.49 -13.46 0.55
CA PRO A 206 1.01 -14.15 1.73
C PRO A 206 -0.06 -14.35 2.80
N GLY A 207 -0.21 -15.59 3.29
CA GLY A 207 -1.28 -15.97 4.21
C GLY A 207 -2.63 -16.27 3.57
N GLY A 208 -2.76 -16.14 2.24
CA GLY A 208 -3.99 -16.47 1.51
C GLY A 208 -4.22 -17.98 1.37
N LEU A 209 -5.31 -18.36 0.69
CA LEU A 209 -5.71 -19.77 0.54
C LEU A 209 -4.60 -20.67 -0.03
N ARG A 210 -3.78 -20.16 -0.95
CA ARG A 210 -2.69 -20.92 -1.57
C ARG A 210 -1.58 -21.30 -0.58
N ASP A 211 -1.37 -20.54 0.50
CA ASP A 211 -0.42 -20.91 1.56
C ASP A 211 -0.94 -22.13 2.35
N ILE A 212 -2.25 -22.22 2.56
CA ILE A 212 -2.90 -23.40 3.16
C ILE A 212 -2.77 -24.60 2.20
N HIS A 213 -3.07 -24.41 0.92
CA HIS A 213 -2.93 -25.45 -0.10
C HIS A 213 -1.50 -25.97 -0.23
N THR A 214 -0.50 -25.08 -0.16
CA THR A 214 0.92 -25.47 -0.22
C THR A 214 1.29 -26.42 0.91
N LEU A 215 0.79 -26.18 2.13
CA LEU A 215 0.99 -27.09 3.26
C LEU A 215 0.35 -28.46 2.99
N SER A 216 -0.90 -28.47 2.50
CA SER A 216 -1.62 -29.70 2.17
C SER A 216 -0.91 -30.49 1.06
N TRP A 217 -0.39 -29.84 0.02
CA TRP A 217 0.34 -30.51 -1.07
C TRP A 217 1.65 -31.13 -0.62
N VAL A 218 2.45 -30.39 0.15
CA VAL A 218 3.70 -30.91 0.69
C VAL A 218 3.43 -32.10 1.62
N ALA A 219 2.44 -31.97 2.50
CA ALA A 219 2.08 -33.06 3.41
C ALA A 219 1.53 -34.29 2.68
N ARG A 220 0.67 -34.09 1.67
CA ARG A 220 0.14 -35.17 0.85
C ARG A 220 1.25 -35.90 0.11
N ARG A 221 2.20 -35.17 -0.47
CA ARG A 221 3.29 -35.79 -1.22
C ARG A 221 4.26 -36.54 -0.31
N HIS A 222 4.61 -35.98 0.84
CA HIS A 222 5.62 -36.58 1.71
C HIS A 222 5.07 -37.70 2.60
N PHE A 223 3.86 -37.53 3.15
CA PHE A 223 3.26 -38.43 4.15
C PHE A 223 2.04 -39.20 3.66
N GLY A 224 1.55 -38.92 2.45
CA GLY A 224 0.26 -39.44 1.99
C GLY A 224 -0.94 -38.85 2.73
N ALA A 225 -0.75 -37.77 3.53
CA ALA A 225 -1.83 -37.10 4.24
C ALA A 225 -2.77 -36.40 3.26
N THR A 226 -3.99 -36.89 3.12
CA THR A 226 -5.00 -36.39 2.18
C THR A 226 -5.81 -35.22 2.72
N SER A 227 -5.67 -34.91 4.01
CA SER A 227 -6.35 -33.80 4.67
C SER A 227 -5.50 -33.14 5.76
N LEU A 228 -5.84 -31.90 6.13
CA LEU A 228 -5.27 -31.21 7.28
C LEU A 228 -5.46 -32.00 8.60
N LEU A 229 -6.55 -32.77 8.71
CA LEU A 229 -6.82 -33.62 9.88
C LEU A 229 -5.82 -34.78 9.97
N GLU A 230 -5.49 -35.40 8.84
CA GLU A 230 -4.49 -36.46 8.79
C GLU A 230 -3.09 -35.94 9.16
N MET A 231 -2.75 -34.70 8.79
CA MET A 231 -1.51 -34.05 9.23
C MET A 231 -1.40 -33.94 10.76
N SER A 232 -2.52 -33.78 11.49
CA SER A 232 -2.54 -33.83 12.96
C SER A 232 -2.16 -35.23 13.47
N LYS A 233 -2.66 -36.29 12.84
CA LYS A 233 -2.36 -37.68 13.22
C LYS A 233 -0.88 -38.03 13.03
N TYR A 234 -0.19 -37.41 12.07
CA TYR A 234 1.25 -37.56 11.87
C TYR A 234 2.12 -36.67 12.78
N GLY A 235 1.52 -35.90 13.70
CA GLY A 235 2.24 -35.08 14.68
C GLY A 235 2.81 -33.77 14.13
N PHE A 236 2.49 -33.41 12.88
CA PHE A 236 2.94 -32.15 12.27
C PHE A 236 2.14 -30.95 12.76
N LEU A 237 0.84 -31.14 12.94
CA LEU A 237 -0.07 -30.18 13.54
C LEU A 237 -0.48 -30.66 14.92
N THR A 238 -0.61 -29.72 15.86
CA THR A 238 -1.43 -29.97 17.06
C THR A 238 -2.91 -29.75 16.73
N ASP A 239 -3.83 -30.34 17.49
CA ASP A 239 -5.27 -30.12 17.31
C ASP A 239 -5.66 -28.64 17.33
N ALA A 240 -4.97 -27.83 18.14
CA ALA A 240 -5.19 -26.39 18.21
C ALA A 240 -4.71 -25.65 16.95
N GLU A 241 -3.62 -26.10 16.32
CA GLU A 241 -3.11 -25.54 15.06
C GLU A 241 -3.99 -25.95 13.88
N TYR A 242 -4.48 -27.19 13.88
CA TYR A 242 -5.46 -27.69 12.91
C TYR A 242 -6.75 -26.85 12.93
N ARG A 243 -7.39 -26.72 14.10
CA ARG A 243 -8.63 -25.93 14.25
C ARG A 243 -8.44 -24.49 13.81
N GLU A 244 -7.31 -23.89 14.14
CA GLU A 244 -6.99 -22.54 13.70
C GLU A 244 -6.87 -22.42 12.17
N LEU A 245 -6.25 -23.38 11.48
CA LEU A 245 -6.19 -23.36 10.01
C LEU A 245 -7.58 -23.49 9.40
N VAL A 246 -8.43 -24.35 9.95
CA VAL A 246 -9.83 -24.50 9.51
C VAL A 246 -10.60 -23.20 9.71
N GLU A 247 -10.55 -22.59 10.89
CA GLU A 247 -11.18 -21.28 11.14
C GLU A 247 -10.70 -20.21 10.16
N CYS A 248 -9.41 -20.18 9.84
CA CYS A 248 -8.86 -19.23 8.88
C CYS A 248 -9.35 -19.53 7.46
N GLN A 249 -9.38 -20.80 7.05
CA GLN A 249 -9.89 -21.24 5.76
C GLN A 249 -11.36 -20.87 5.60
N ASP A 250 -12.19 -21.18 6.59
CA ASP A 250 -13.63 -20.87 6.61
C ASP A 250 -13.86 -19.36 6.43
N PHE A 251 -13.11 -18.52 7.16
CA PHE A 251 -13.22 -17.06 7.00
C PHE A 251 -12.81 -16.61 5.58
N LEU A 252 -11.67 -17.09 5.06
CA LEU A 252 -11.23 -16.73 3.70
C LEU A 252 -12.21 -17.23 2.63
N TRP A 253 -12.85 -18.38 2.85
CA TRP A 253 -13.92 -18.88 1.98
C TRP A 253 -15.14 -17.98 2.02
N ARG A 254 -15.58 -17.51 3.19
CA ARG A 254 -16.70 -16.56 3.30
C ARG A 254 -16.43 -15.29 2.50
N VAL A 255 -15.24 -14.70 2.67
CA VAL A 255 -14.84 -13.48 1.93
C VAL A 255 -14.80 -13.74 0.42
N ARG A 256 -14.21 -14.85 0.00
CA ARG A 256 -14.13 -15.22 -1.44
C ARG A 256 -15.51 -15.48 -2.04
N PHE A 257 -16.40 -16.14 -1.30
CA PHE A 257 -17.76 -16.42 -1.76
C PHE A 257 -18.57 -15.13 -1.90
N ALA A 258 -18.53 -14.24 -0.90
CA ALA A 258 -19.15 -12.91 -0.99
C ALA A 258 -18.65 -12.13 -2.22
N LEU A 259 -17.32 -12.08 -2.43
CA LEU A 259 -16.75 -11.41 -3.60
C LEU A 259 -17.28 -12.01 -4.91
N HIS A 260 -17.29 -13.34 -5.02
CA HIS A 260 -17.70 -14.01 -6.26
C HIS A 260 -19.21 -13.95 -6.52
N VAL A 261 -20.03 -13.68 -5.50
CA VAL A 261 -21.47 -13.39 -5.65
C VAL A 261 -21.71 -12.00 -6.26
N GLU A 262 -20.83 -11.04 -5.96
CA GLU A 262 -20.89 -9.67 -6.49
C GLU A 262 -20.28 -9.55 -7.90
N LEU A 263 -19.31 -10.40 -8.21
CA LEU A 263 -18.61 -10.37 -9.49
C LEU A 263 -19.40 -11.02 -10.63
N ARG A 264 -19.22 -10.48 -11.84
CA ARG A 264 -19.71 -11.09 -13.10
C ARG A 264 -18.66 -11.96 -13.80
N ARG A 265 -17.40 -11.80 -13.43
CA ARG A 265 -16.24 -12.50 -14.01
C ARG A 265 -15.29 -12.84 -12.89
N TYR A 266 -14.52 -13.92 -13.07
CA TYR A 266 -13.54 -14.37 -12.10
C TYR A 266 -12.51 -13.28 -11.78
N ASP A 267 -12.42 -12.92 -10.50
CA ASP A 267 -11.31 -12.18 -9.89
C ASP A 267 -11.29 -12.55 -8.39
N ASN A 268 -10.11 -12.64 -7.78
CA ASN A 268 -9.99 -12.87 -6.33
C ASN A 268 -9.44 -11.63 -5.60
N ARG A 269 -9.24 -10.51 -6.31
CA ARG A 269 -8.77 -9.26 -5.73
C ARG A 269 -9.94 -8.52 -5.10
N LEU A 270 -9.78 -8.19 -3.83
CA LEU A 270 -10.74 -7.41 -3.08
C LEU A 270 -10.46 -5.91 -3.32
N THR A 271 -10.83 -5.42 -4.49
CA THR A 271 -10.64 -4.01 -4.89
C THR A 271 -11.53 -3.09 -4.06
N PHE A 272 -11.16 -1.80 -3.96
CA PHE A 272 -11.96 -0.80 -3.23
C PHE A 272 -13.43 -0.79 -3.67
N GLY A 273 -13.68 -0.99 -4.97
CA GLY A 273 -15.03 -1.01 -5.54
C GLY A 273 -15.91 -2.19 -5.13
N HIS A 274 -15.33 -3.26 -4.57
CA HIS A 274 -16.09 -4.43 -4.10
C HIS A 274 -16.10 -4.55 -2.56
N GLN A 275 -15.18 -3.89 -1.87
CA GLN A 275 -15.01 -4.00 -0.43
C GLN A 275 -16.28 -3.66 0.36
N ALA A 276 -17.01 -2.62 -0.03
CA ALA A 276 -18.24 -2.20 0.66
C ALA A 276 -19.34 -3.27 0.60
N GLN A 277 -19.65 -3.77 -0.60
CA GLN A 277 -20.69 -4.79 -0.80
C GLN A 277 -20.30 -6.13 -0.17
N VAL A 278 -19.02 -6.51 -0.24
CA VAL A 278 -18.51 -7.71 0.41
C VAL A 278 -18.62 -7.60 1.93
N ALA A 279 -18.27 -6.44 2.50
CA ALA A 279 -18.41 -6.20 3.94
C ALA A 279 -19.87 -6.31 4.39
N GLU A 280 -20.79 -5.68 3.66
CA GLU A 280 -22.23 -5.76 3.92
C GLU A 280 -22.75 -7.19 3.86
N SER A 281 -22.40 -7.94 2.81
CA SER A 281 -22.79 -9.36 2.64
C SER A 281 -22.28 -10.27 3.76
N LEU A 282 -21.15 -9.91 4.37
CA LEU A 282 -20.57 -10.64 5.50
C LEU A 282 -21.13 -10.20 6.87
N GLY A 283 -22.00 -9.19 6.90
CA GLY A 283 -22.63 -8.64 8.10
C GLY A 283 -21.83 -7.55 8.81
N PHE A 284 -20.79 -6.98 8.18
CA PHE A 284 -20.06 -5.84 8.73
C PHE A 284 -20.78 -4.53 8.37
N SER A 285 -21.13 -3.75 9.38
CA SER A 285 -21.85 -2.48 9.23
C SER A 285 -21.19 -1.36 10.03
N GLY A 286 -21.46 -0.11 9.63
CA GLY A 286 -20.97 1.10 10.30
C GLY A 286 -21.15 2.35 9.44
N GLU A 287 -20.97 3.52 10.03
CA GLU A 287 -20.99 4.79 9.29
C GLU A 287 -19.76 4.93 8.38
N GLY A 288 -19.96 5.47 7.17
CA GLY A 288 -18.89 5.65 6.19
C GLY A 288 -18.17 4.33 5.86
N ASN A 289 -16.83 4.35 5.92
CA ASN A 289 -16.00 3.20 5.56
C ASN A 289 -15.80 2.19 6.71
N ARG A 290 -16.44 2.40 7.87
CA ARG A 290 -16.18 1.61 9.08
C ARG A 290 -16.50 0.12 8.91
N GLY A 291 -17.56 -0.22 8.18
CA GLY A 291 -17.90 -1.63 7.88
C GLY A 291 -16.78 -2.33 7.11
N VAL A 292 -16.20 -1.65 6.12
CA VAL A 292 -15.04 -2.15 5.36
C VAL A 292 -13.82 -2.31 6.24
N GLU A 293 -13.48 -1.29 7.04
CA GLU A 293 -12.31 -1.33 7.92
C GLU A 293 -12.40 -2.49 8.93
N MET A 294 -13.59 -2.77 9.46
CA MET A 294 -13.83 -3.90 10.38
C MET A 294 -13.60 -5.25 9.68
N MET A 295 -14.20 -5.45 8.51
CA MET A 295 -14.02 -6.67 7.71
C MET A 295 -12.54 -6.88 7.37
N MET A 296 -11.89 -5.84 6.85
CA MET A 296 -10.50 -5.91 6.40
C MET A 296 -9.54 -6.13 7.56
N LYS A 297 -9.84 -5.58 8.74
CA LYS A 297 -9.07 -5.86 9.96
C LYS A 297 -9.11 -7.33 10.36
N GLU A 298 -10.28 -7.96 10.29
CA GLU A 298 -10.41 -9.40 10.50
C GLU A 298 -9.65 -10.20 9.41
N PHE A 299 -9.77 -9.77 8.15
CA PHE A 299 -9.07 -10.37 7.01
C PHE A 299 -7.55 -10.38 7.17
N TYR A 300 -6.92 -9.24 7.46
CA TYR A 300 -5.46 -9.19 7.64
C TYR A 300 -4.99 -9.97 8.88
N ARG A 301 -5.79 -10.01 9.95
CA ARG A 301 -5.50 -10.84 11.12
C ARG A 301 -5.55 -12.33 10.77
N THR A 302 -6.49 -12.75 9.94
CA THR A 302 -6.57 -14.11 9.40
C THR A 302 -5.36 -14.44 8.52
N LEU A 303 -5.01 -13.59 7.56
CA LEU A 303 -3.80 -13.80 6.73
C LEU A 303 -2.52 -13.92 7.56
N ARG A 304 -2.41 -13.14 8.65
CA ARG A 304 -1.26 -13.21 9.56
C ARG A 304 -1.19 -14.55 10.30
N ARG A 305 -2.32 -15.06 10.81
CA ARG A 305 -2.39 -16.38 11.48
C ARG A 305 -1.95 -17.49 10.53
N VAL A 306 -2.45 -17.49 9.30
CA VAL A 306 -2.05 -18.45 8.25
C VAL A 306 -0.57 -18.31 7.92
N SER A 307 -0.08 -17.09 7.71
CA SER A 307 1.34 -16.82 7.40
C SER A 307 2.29 -17.32 8.48
N GLU A 308 1.92 -17.14 9.75
CA GLU A 308 2.74 -17.59 10.89
C GLU A 308 2.81 -19.12 10.95
N LEU A 309 1.67 -19.80 10.78
CA LEU A 309 1.61 -21.27 10.72
C LEU A 309 2.34 -21.82 9.50
N ASN A 310 2.09 -21.27 8.31
CA ASN A 310 2.74 -21.69 7.07
C ASN A 310 4.27 -21.63 7.20
N LYS A 311 4.83 -20.52 7.71
CA LYS A 311 6.27 -20.39 7.94
C LYS A 311 6.80 -21.42 8.95
N MET A 312 6.08 -21.67 10.03
CA MET A 312 6.50 -22.65 11.04
C MET A 312 6.49 -24.08 10.49
N LEU A 313 5.40 -24.47 9.82
CA LEU A 313 5.21 -25.82 9.30
C LEU A 313 6.15 -26.10 8.12
N LEU A 314 6.38 -25.14 7.22
CA LEU A 314 7.34 -25.32 6.13
C LEU A 314 8.76 -25.51 6.65
N LYS A 315 9.14 -24.88 7.76
CA LYS A 315 10.43 -25.14 8.42
C LYS A 315 10.49 -26.53 9.07
N LEU A 316 9.38 -27.05 9.61
CA LEU A 316 9.33 -28.44 10.08
C LEU A 316 9.50 -29.42 8.92
N PHE A 317 8.87 -29.14 7.78
CA PHE A 317 9.06 -29.93 6.56
C PHE A 317 10.49 -29.83 6.03
N ASP A 318 11.13 -28.65 6.09
CA ASP A 318 12.53 -28.47 5.71
C ASP A 318 13.44 -29.43 6.48
N GLN A 319 13.28 -29.46 7.82
CA GLN A 319 14.03 -30.33 8.71
C GLN A 319 13.74 -31.82 8.46
N ALA A 320 12.47 -32.18 8.19
CA ALA A 320 12.06 -33.56 7.97
C ALA A 320 12.45 -34.10 6.58
N ILE A 321 12.45 -33.25 5.55
CA ILE A 321 12.60 -33.64 4.14
C ILE A 321 14.03 -33.42 3.64
N LEU A 322 14.62 -32.24 3.89
CA LEU A 322 15.90 -31.85 3.28
C LEU A 322 17.10 -32.21 4.13
N ASP A 323 17.00 -32.01 5.44
CA ASP A 323 18.15 -32.22 6.32
C ASP A 323 18.38 -33.71 6.60
N ASN A 324 17.46 -34.62 6.26
CA ASN A 324 17.55 -36.05 6.60
C ASN A 324 17.83 -36.29 8.12
N GLY A 325 17.49 -35.33 8.98
CA GLY A 325 17.82 -35.34 10.40
C GLY A 325 19.25 -34.90 10.76
N ILE A 326 20.01 -34.28 9.85
CA ILE A 326 21.31 -33.67 10.14
C ILE A 326 21.09 -32.44 11.03
N GLU A 327 21.33 -32.60 12.33
CA GLU A 327 21.32 -31.48 13.26
C GLU A 327 22.66 -30.73 13.21
N TYR A 328 22.61 -29.42 12.95
CA TYR A 328 23.75 -28.55 13.24
C TYR A 328 24.08 -28.61 14.73
N GLU A 329 25.38 -28.60 15.06
CA GLU A 329 25.82 -28.51 16.45
C GLU A 329 25.22 -27.26 17.12
N ALA A 330 24.77 -27.45 18.36
CA ALA A 330 24.18 -26.37 19.14
C ALA A 330 25.28 -25.51 19.77
N GLU A 331 25.26 -24.22 19.45
CA GLU A 331 26.04 -23.21 20.15
C GLU A 331 25.19 -22.63 21.29
N ILE A 332 25.64 -22.82 22.54
CA ILE A 332 24.91 -22.32 23.71
C ILE A 332 25.11 -20.80 23.81
N LEU A 333 24.01 -20.05 23.74
CA LEU A 333 24.01 -18.60 23.89
C LEU A 333 23.80 -18.19 25.35
N SER A 334 22.99 -18.95 26.09
CA SER A 334 22.69 -18.75 27.50
C SER A 334 22.07 -20.01 28.15
N ASP A 335 21.69 -19.92 29.42
CA ASP A 335 20.94 -20.99 30.11
C ASP A 335 19.60 -21.31 29.45
N ASP A 336 19.02 -20.34 28.74
CA ASP A 336 17.68 -20.43 28.16
C ASP A 336 17.69 -20.57 26.64
N PHE A 337 18.77 -20.14 25.96
CA PHE A 337 18.84 -20.12 24.50
C PHE A 337 20.11 -20.76 23.94
N GLN A 338 19.95 -21.37 22.77
CA GLN A 338 21.04 -21.87 21.93
C GLN A 338 20.77 -21.51 20.47
N ARG A 339 21.78 -21.61 19.63
CA ARG A 339 21.69 -21.44 18.18
C ARG A 339 22.05 -22.74 17.49
N ARG A 340 21.28 -23.13 16.48
CA ARG A 340 21.63 -24.20 15.53
C ARG A 340 21.59 -23.63 14.12
N GLY A 341 22.74 -23.60 13.46
CA GLY A 341 22.88 -22.92 12.17
C GLY A 341 22.42 -21.46 12.25
N ARG A 342 21.38 -21.09 11.50
CA ARG A 342 20.87 -19.70 11.43
C ARG A 342 19.64 -19.47 12.32
N LEU A 343 19.27 -20.43 13.17
CA LEU A 343 18.05 -20.40 13.97
C LEU A 343 18.35 -20.38 15.46
N ILE A 344 17.63 -19.53 16.20
CA ILE A 344 17.64 -19.53 17.67
C ILE A 344 16.59 -20.49 18.22
N GLU A 345 16.96 -21.19 19.29
CA GLU A 345 16.15 -22.20 19.97
C GLU A 345 16.11 -21.95 21.47
N ALA A 346 14.93 -22.12 22.07
CA ALA A 346 14.78 -22.23 23.52
C ALA A 346 15.24 -23.61 23.98
N ARG A 347 16.06 -23.65 25.03
CA ARG A 347 16.62 -24.89 25.60
C ARG A 347 15.63 -25.63 26.51
N LYS A 348 14.70 -24.89 27.12
CA LYS A 348 13.76 -25.41 28.14
C LYS A 348 12.35 -25.54 27.57
N PRO A 349 11.63 -26.66 27.82
CA PRO A 349 10.22 -26.78 27.45
C PRO A 349 9.39 -25.77 28.23
N ALA A 350 8.35 -25.22 27.60
CA ALA A 350 7.44 -24.22 28.19
C ALA A 350 8.10 -22.97 28.84
N LEU A 351 9.38 -22.67 28.58
CA LEU A 351 10.11 -21.45 28.95
C LEU A 351 9.24 -20.19 28.93
N PHE A 352 8.64 -19.85 27.79
CA PHE A 352 7.84 -18.62 27.64
C PHE A 352 6.52 -18.63 28.42
N GLN A 353 5.99 -19.79 28.80
CA GLN A 353 4.82 -19.88 29.66
C GLN A 353 5.20 -19.66 31.13
N ALA A 354 6.31 -20.26 31.54
CA ALA A 354 6.82 -20.14 32.91
C ALA A 354 7.41 -18.75 33.20
N ARG A 355 8.12 -18.18 32.23
CA ARG A 355 8.81 -16.88 32.31
C ARG A 355 8.60 -16.06 31.03
N PRO A 356 7.43 -15.41 30.88
CA PRO A 356 7.08 -14.67 29.66
C PRO A 356 8.07 -13.57 29.26
N GLU A 357 8.75 -12.95 30.22
CA GLU A 357 9.77 -11.92 29.98
C GLU A 357 10.97 -12.44 29.17
N THR A 358 11.22 -13.76 29.18
CA THR A 358 12.29 -14.37 28.38
C THR A 358 12.04 -14.35 26.88
N ILE A 359 10.80 -14.05 26.46
CA ILE A 359 10.51 -13.76 25.05
C ILE A 359 11.41 -12.62 24.56
N LEU A 360 11.67 -11.60 25.38
CA LEU A 360 12.50 -10.46 25.00
C LEU A 360 14.00 -10.80 24.98
N ASP A 361 14.46 -11.70 25.85
CA ASP A 361 15.85 -12.21 25.82
C ASP A 361 16.17 -12.83 24.46
N MET A 362 15.22 -13.58 23.87
CA MET A 362 15.37 -14.17 22.54
C MET A 362 15.67 -13.08 21.49
N PHE A 363 14.99 -11.94 21.55
CA PHE A 363 15.20 -10.84 20.59
C PHE A 363 16.46 -10.03 20.88
N ILE A 364 16.89 -9.95 22.14
CA ILE A 364 18.20 -9.41 22.51
C ILE A 364 19.30 -10.29 21.92
N HIS A 365 19.21 -11.61 22.03
CA HIS A 365 20.14 -12.53 21.36
C HIS A 365 20.15 -12.36 19.83
N ILE A 366 18.98 -12.20 19.19
CA ILE A 366 18.89 -11.90 17.75
C ILE A 366 19.55 -10.56 17.40
N ALA A 367 19.47 -9.56 18.27
CA ALA A 367 20.11 -8.27 18.04
C ALA A 367 21.64 -8.33 18.23
N ASN A 368 22.12 -9.15 19.16
CA ASN A 368 23.53 -9.39 19.43
C ASN A 368 24.22 -10.19 18.32
N ASP A 369 23.51 -11.12 17.68
CA ASP A 369 24.07 -12.02 16.67
C ASP A 369 23.37 -11.90 15.31
N SER A 370 24.04 -11.22 14.37
CA SER A 370 23.55 -11.01 13.02
C SER A 370 23.38 -12.29 12.19
N THR A 371 24.04 -13.40 12.59
CA THR A 371 23.95 -14.70 11.93
C THR A 371 22.64 -15.42 12.23
N ILE A 372 21.93 -15.03 13.30
CA ILE A 372 20.58 -15.49 13.59
C ILE A 372 19.62 -14.82 12.60
N GLU A 373 18.97 -15.62 11.76
CA GLU A 373 17.99 -15.17 10.77
C GLU A 373 16.54 -15.42 11.16
N GLY A 374 16.31 -16.29 12.12
CA GLY A 374 14.97 -16.53 12.61
C GLY A 374 14.93 -17.48 13.80
N VAL A 375 13.71 -17.89 14.13
CA VAL A 375 13.42 -18.76 15.27
C VAL A 375 13.14 -20.18 14.77
N ALA A 376 13.62 -21.17 15.51
CA ALA A 376 13.36 -22.58 15.21
C ALA A 376 11.89 -22.96 15.42
N PRO A 377 11.36 -23.97 14.68
CA PRO A 377 9.94 -24.30 14.72
C PRO A 377 9.40 -24.64 16.11
N ALA A 378 10.13 -25.45 16.89
CA ALA A 378 9.72 -25.81 18.25
C ALA A 378 9.57 -24.59 19.16
N THR A 379 10.51 -23.64 19.07
CA THR A 379 10.47 -22.38 19.82
C THR A 379 9.38 -21.44 19.32
N MET A 380 9.09 -21.40 18.01
CA MET A 380 7.94 -20.67 17.47
C MET A 380 6.61 -21.24 17.99
N ARG A 381 6.46 -22.57 18.00
CA ARG A 381 5.28 -23.25 18.56
C ARG A 381 5.10 -22.89 20.04
N GLN A 382 6.17 -23.00 20.82
CA GLN A 382 6.19 -22.61 22.23
C GLN A 382 5.80 -21.14 22.44
N LEU A 383 6.31 -20.22 21.61
CA LEU A 383 5.95 -18.80 21.65
C LEU A 383 4.48 -18.60 21.35
N ARG A 384 3.93 -19.24 20.31
CA ARG A 384 2.50 -19.20 19.97
C ARG A 384 1.63 -19.67 21.12
N THR A 385 1.97 -20.82 21.72
CA THR A 385 1.21 -21.34 22.87
C THR A 385 1.30 -20.42 24.07
N ALA A 386 2.47 -19.84 24.35
CA ALA A 386 2.64 -18.89 25.45
C ALA A 386 1.79 -17.63 25.23
N ARG A 387 1.86 -17.01 24.04
CA ARG A 387 1.07 -15.80 23.72
C ARG A 387 -0.42 -15.99 23.88
N ARG A 388 -0.96 -17.17 23.53
CA ARG A 388 -2.39 -17.51 23.72
C ARG A 388 -2.80 -17.67 25.18
N ARG A 389 -1.85 -18.01 26.06
CA ARG A 389 -2.08 -18.25 27.48
C ARG A 389 -1.67 -17.07 28.36
N LEU A 390 -1.18 -15.98 27.78
CA LEU A 390 -0.87 -14.77 28.51
C LEU A 390 -2.15 -14.20 29.14
N ASN A 391 -2.17 -14.11 30.47
CA ASN A 391 -3.27 -13.50 31.23
C ASN A 391 -3.13 -11.98 31.36
N LYS A 392 -1.96 -11.43 31.01
CA LYS A 392 -1.65 -9.99 30.97
C LYS A 392 -0.64 -9.71 29.87
N PHE A 393 -0.65 -8.47 29.38
CA PHE A 393 0.33 -7.98 28.42
C PHE A 393 1.74 -7.93 29.03
N LEU A 394 2.78 -8.16 28.22
CA LEU A 394 4.15 -8.24 28.72
C LEU A 394 4.62 -6.94 29.38
N HIS A 395 4.18 -5.76 28.93
CA HIS A 395 4.57 -4.48 29.56
C HIS A 395 4.21 -4.38 31.05
N VAL A 396 3.23 -5.16 31.55
CA VAL A 396 2.84 -5.18 32.97
C VAL A 396 3.90 -5.88 33.83
N ILE A 397 4.81 -6.65 33.22
CA ILE A 397 5.87 -7.39 33.92
C ILE A 397 7.11 -6.47 34.02
N PRO A 398 7.57 -6.09 35.24
CA PRO A 398 8.70 -5.17 35.39
C PRO A 398 9.97 -5.62 34.65
N ALA A 399 10.35 -6.90 34.78
CA ALA A 399 11.49 -7.47 34.08
C ALA A 399 11.35 -7.44 32.55
N ALA A 400 10.12 -7.50 32.02
CA ALA A 400 9.90 -7.38 30.58
C ALA A 400 10.09 -5.93 30.12
N ARG A 401 9.71 -4.92 30.91
CA ARG A 401 9.95 -3.51 30.59
C ARG A 401 11.44 -3.19 30.52
N GLU A 402 12.21 -3.69 31.49
CA GLU A 402 13.67 -3.54 31.52
C GLU A 402 14.28 -4.11 30.24
N LYS A 403 13.97 -5.38 29.91
CA LYS A 403 14.45 -6.05 28.69
C LYS A 403 13.99 -5.37 27.41
N PHE A 404 12.78 -4.83 27.38
CA PHE A 404 12.29 -4.08 26.22
C PHE A 404 13.12 -2.81 26.02
N MET A 405 13.41 -2.07 27.09
CA MET A 405 14.26 -0.88 27.01
C MET A 405 15.71 -1.22 26.65
N ASP A 406 16.25 -2.33 27.16
CA ASP A 406 17.56 -2.84 26.73
C ASP A 406 17.58 -3.15 25.24
N LEU A 407 16.53 -3.79 24.73
CA LEU A 407 16.39 -4.06 23.30
C LEU A 407 16.26 -2.78 22.48
N VAL A 408 15.44 -1.81 22.89
CA VAL A 408 15.28 -0.53 22.15
C VAL A 408 16.60 0.23 22.08
N ARG A 409 17.39 0.23 23.16
CA ARG A 409 18.71 0.88 23.24
C ARG A 409 19.81 0.11 22.48
N HIS A 410 19.57 -1.15 22.14
CA HIS A 410 20.54 -1.96 21.43
C HIS A 410 20.82 -1.41 20.01
N PRO A 411 22.09 -1.24 19.59
CA PRO A 411 22.43 -0.59 18.31
C PRO A 411 21.84 -1.29 17.07
N ASN A 412 21.63 -2.62 17.15
CA ASN A 412 21.08 -3.44 16.07
C ASN A 412 19.58 -3.76 16.23
N CYS A 413 18.85 -3.11 17.13
CA CYS A 413 17.47 -3.48 17.44
C CYS A 413 16.53 -3.44 16.21
N LEU A 414 16.75 -2.45 15.31
CA LEU A 414 15.94 -2.26 14.11
C LEU A 414 16.38 -3.15 12.93
N HIS A 415 17.47 -3.93 13.06
CA HIS A 415 17.95 -4.77 11.97
C HIS A 415 16.99 -5.95 11.70
N LYS A 416 16.78 -6.82 12.69
CA LYS A 416 15.86 -7.97 12.58
C LYS A 416 14.87 -8.07 13.74
N ALA A 417 15.24 -7.66 14.94
CA ALA A 417 14.48 -7.94 16.16
C ALA A 417 13.05 -7.39 16.09
N PHE A 418 12.85 -6.09 15.87
CA PHE A 418 11.50 -5.50 15.77
C PHE A 418 10.66 -6.10 14.63
N SER A 419 11.26 -6.34 13.47
CA SER A 419 10.57 -7.00 12.35
C SER A 419 10.12 -8.41 12.69
N LEU A 420 10.92 -9.18 13.43
CA LEU A 420 10.55 -10.52 13.88
C LEU A 420 9.56 -10.48 15.04
N MET A 421 9.69 -9.55 15.99
CA MET A 421 8.71 -9.33 17.06
C MET A 421 7.34 -9.01 16.48
N HIS A 422 7.29 -8.20 15.43
CA HIS A 422 6.05 -7.95 14.70
C HIS A 422 5.56 -9.22 14.00
N LYS A 423 6.37 -9.90 13.18
CA LYS A 423 5.94 -11.09 12.44
C LYS A 423 5.47 -12.25 13.34
N LEU A 424 6.12 -12.43 14.49
CA LEU A 424 5.78 -13.43 15.51
C LEU A 424 4.78 -12.92 16.55
N GLY A 425 4.19 -11.73 16.31
CA GLY A 425 3.16 -11.09 17.11
C GLY A 425 3.47 -10.89 18.58
N VAL A 426 4.74 -10.67 18.90
CA VAL A 426 5.23 -10.30 20.22
C VAL A 426 4.88 -8.85 20.55
N LEU A 427 4.93 -7.92 19.60
CA LEU A 427 4.50 -6.53 19.84
C LEU A 427 3.02 -6.44 20.26
N ALA A 428 2.16 -7.24 19.63
CA ALA A 428 0.74 -7.33 19.97
C ALA A 428 0.50 -7.99 21.34
N SER A 429 1.42 -8.85 21.80
CA SER A 429 1.39 -9.41 23.15
C SER A 429 2.08 -8.51 24.19
N TYR A 430 2.86 -7.54 23.75
CA TYR A 430 3.59 -6.62 24.62
C TYR A 430 2.72 -5.45 25.06
N LEU A 431 2.03 -4.82 24.11
CA LEU A 431 1.29 -3.57 24.30
C LEU A 431 -0.16 -3.70 23.79
N PRO A 432 -1.19 -3.41 24.63
CA PRO A 432 -2.59 -3.51 24.21
C PRO A 432 -2.93 -2.60 23.02
N GLN A 433 -2.39 -1.38 23.02
CA GLN A 433 -2.58 -0.41 21.95
C GLN A 433 -2.07 -0.94 20.61
N TRP A 434 -0.90 -1.62 20.60
CA TRP A 434 -0.39 -2.26 19.38
C TRP A 434 -1.35 -3.34 18.89
N SER A 435 -1.90 -4.17 19.81
CA SER A 435 -2.89 -5.19 19.45
C SER A 435 -4.15 -4.60 18.79
N GLN A 436 -4.54 -3.38 19.16
CA GLN A 436 -5.70 -2.69 18.58
C GLN A 436 -5.44 -2.27 17.12
N ILE A 437 -4.23 -1.81 16.78
CA ILE A 437 -3.89 -1.38 15.41
C ILE A 437 -3.49 -2.54 14.49
N VAL A 438 -3.28 -3.75 15.01
CA VAL A 438 -2.96 -4.92 14.16
C VAL A 438 -4.05 -5.16 13.12
N GLY A 439 -3.66 -5.10 11.85
CA GLY A 439 -4.57 -5.27 10.71
C GLY A 439 -5.46 -4.05 10.45
N GLN A 440 -5.30 -2.95 11.18
CA GLN A 440 -6.10 -1.74 10.96
C GLN A 440 -5.70 -1.13 9.61
N MET A 441 -6.61 -1.17 8.64
CA MET A 441 -6.45 -0.39 7.41
C MET A 441 -7.00 1.02 7.58
N GLN A 442 -6.56 1.90 6.69
CA GLN A 442 -7.22 3.18 6.42
C GLN A 442 -7.79 3.08 5.00
N PHE A 443 -9.07 3.41 4.84
CA PHE A 443 -9.71 3.36 3.53
C PHE A 443 -9.42 4.64 2.74
N ASP A 444 -8.23 4.73 2.16
CA ASP A 444 -7.75 5.82 1.30
C ASP A 444 -6.72 5.30 0.28
N LEU A 445 -6.40 6.07 -0.77
CA LEU A 445 -5.34 5.72 -1.74
C LEU A 445 -3.93 6.09 -1.26
N PHE A 446 -3.81 6.70 -0.08
CA PHE A 446 -2.54 7.22 0.43
C PHE A 446 -1.73 6.15 1.17
N HIS A 447 -2.41 5.29 1.93
CA HIS A 447 -1.80 4.19 2.66
C HIS A 447 -1.82 2.93 1.81
N VAL A 448 -0.69 2.26 1.64
CA VAL A 448 -0.65 0.93 0.99
C VAL A 448 -0.65 -0.20 2.02
N TYR A 449 -0.40 0.12 3.30
CA TYR A 449 -0.20 -0.84 4.38
C TYR A 449 -1.14 -0.59 5.56
N THR A 450 -1.43 -1.64 6.33
CA THR A 450 -2.07 -1.49 7.65
C THR A 450 -1.18 -0.70 8.60
N VAL A 451 -1.79 -0.04 9.60
CA VAL A 451 -1.11 0.87 10.54
C VAL A 451 0.08 0.20 11.24
N ASP A 452 -0.04 -1.08 11.60
CA ASP A 452 1.02 -1.85 12.25
C ASP A 452 2.19 -2.18 11.30
N GLU A 453 1.94 -2.58 10.06
CA GLU A 453 3.00 -2.82 9.05
C GLU A 453 3.66 -1.51 8.61
N HIS A 454 2.87 -0.44 8.46
CA HIS A 454 3.36 0.92 8.22
C HIS A 454 4.36 1.35 9.32
N SER A 455 4.00 1.19 10.59
CA SER A 455 4.87 1.51 11.72
C SER A 455 6.19 0.72 11.70
N ILE A 456 6.16 -0.56 11.32
CA ILE A 456 7.37 -1.37 11.16
C ILE A 456 8.22 -0.94 9.96
N ARG A 457 7.60 -0.49 8.88
CA ARG A 457 8.32 0.07 7.72
C ARG A 457 8.99 1.39 8.07
N LEU A 458 8.31 2.25 8.82
CA LEU A 458 8.90 3.49 9.35
C LEU A 458 10.18 3.17 10.15
N LEU A 459 10.13 2.18 11.05
CA LEU A 459 11.32 1.72 11.78
C LEU A 459 12.45 1.21 10.85
N LYS A 460 12.12 0.51 9.76
CA LYS A 460 13.13 0.10 8.75
C LYS A 460 13.76 1.30 8.05
N HIS A 461 13.02 2.38 7.80
CA HIS A 461 13.57 3.61 7.24
C HIS A 461 14.50 4.31 8.21
N ILE A 462 14.12 4.41 9.49
CA ILE A 462 14.99 4.95 10.56
C ILE A 462 16.33 4.19 10.61
N ASN A 463 16.30 2.86 10.58
CA ASN A 463 17.52 2.03 10.57
C ASN A 463 18.47 2.35 9.42
N ARG A 464 17.93 2.74 8.26
CA ARG A 464 18.72 3.07 7.06
C ARG A 464 19.32 4.47 7.10
N PHE A 465 18.87 5.37 7.98
CA PHE A 465 19.43 6.73 8.06
C PHE A 465 20.87 6.75 8.58
N GLY A 466 21.31 5.72 9.29
CA GLY A 466 22.72 5.57 9.68
C GLY A 466 23.64 5.04 8.56
N GLN A 467 23.11 4.72 7.38
CA GLN A 467 23.83 4.05 6.30
C GLN A 467 24.12 5.03 5.15
N GLU A 468 25.40 5.17 4.78
CA GLU A 468 25.83 6.12 3.75
C GLU A 468 25.19 5.84 2.37
N ALA A 469 24.92 4.56 2.06
CA ALA A 469 24.22 4.15 0.84
C ALA A 469 22.81 4.74 0.68
N ASN A 470 22.24 5.30 1.76
CA ASN A 470 20.91 5.91 1.77
C ASN A 470 20.93 7.43 1.57
N ARG A 471 22.13 8.06 1.49
CA ARG A 471 22.28 9.52 1.38
C ARG A 471 21.59 10.10 0.16
N ASP A 472 21.62 9.43 -0.98
CA ASP A 472 20.95 9.92 -2.20
C ASP A 472 19.43 9.98 -2.03
N LYS A 473 18.85 9.05 -1.25
CA LYS A 473 17.41 8.98 -1.01
C LYS A 473 16.96 9.89 0.13
N HIS A 474 17.73 9.98 1.22
CA HIS A 474 17.36 10.75 2.42
C HIS A 474 18.57 11.55 2.95
N PRO A 475 19.06 12.55 2.20
CA PRO A 475 20.32 13.23 2.51
C PRO A 475 20.29 13.94 3.87
N ILE A 476 19.20 14.64 4.17
CA ILE A 476 19.01 15.35 5.43
C ILE A 476 19.00 14.40 6.63
N CYS A 477 18.31 13.26 6.54
CA CYS A 477 18.27 12.29 7.63
C CYS A 477 19.62 11.61 7.84
N CYS A 478 20.39 11.35 6.77
CA CYS A 478 21.75 10.81 6.89
C CYS A 478 22.72 11.81 7.54
N GLU A 479 22.43 13.11 7.47
CA GLU A 479 23.18 14.16 8.18
C GLU A 479 22.72 14.35 9.64
N VAL A 480 21.43 14.24 9.89
CA VAL A 480 20.82 14.53 11.21
C VAL A 480 20.87 13.31 12.13
N TYR A 481 20.48 12.12 11.65
CA TYR A 481 20.35 10.91 12.47
C TYR A 481 21.63 10.54 13.26
N PRO A 482 22.86 10.69 12.73
CA PRO A 482 24.06 10.45 13.51
C PRO A 482 24.25 11.36 14.72
N ARG A 483 23.65 12.56 14.71
CA ARG A 483 23.71 13.56 15.81
C ARG A 483 22.64 13.33 16.88
N VAL A 484 21.59 12.57 16.58
CA VAL A 484 20.51 12.25 17.53
C VAL A 484 21.09 11.50 18.74
N HIS A 485 21.04 12.14 19.91
CA HIS A 485 21.67 11.64 21.13
C HIS A 485 21.06 10.33 21.64
N LYS A 486 19.72 10.29 21.78
CA LYS A 486 18.98 9.13 22.30
C LYS A 486 18.05 8.55 21.24
N LYS A 487 18.59 7.66 20.41
CA LYS A 487 17.87 7.04 19.28
C LYS A 487 16.65 6.25 19.76
N GLU A 488 16.67 5.73 20.98
CA GLU A 488 15.54 5.05 21.61
C GLU A 488 14.28 5.92 21.66
N LEU A 489 14.41 7.24 21.87
CA LEU A 489 13.26 8.15 21.93
C LEU A 489 12.58 8.30 20.57
N LEU A 490 13.38 8.31 19.49
CA LEU A 490 12.87 8.32 18.12
C LEU A 490 12.17 7.00 17.78
N ILE A 491 12.73 5.87 18.21
CA ILE A 491 12.13 4.54 18.00
C ILE A 491 10.79 4.44 18.73
N LEU A 492 10.72 4.91 19.98
CA LEU A 492 9.48 4.92 20.74
C LEU A 492 8.45 5.87 20.11
N ALA A 493 8.84 7.08 19.70
CA ALA A 493 7.94 7.98 18.99
C ALA A 493 7.40 7.34 17.70
N ALA A 494 8.25 6.65 16.94
CA ALA A 494 7.85 5.90 15.75
C ALA A 494 6.85 4.76 16.04
N ILE A 495 7.01 4.03 17.15
CA ILE A 495 6.05 2.98 17.55
C ILE A 495 4.69 3.58 17.90
N PHE A 496 4.66 4.80 18.46
CA PHE A 496 3.46 5.44 18.98
C PHE A 496 2.78 6.45 18.04
N HIS A 497 3.44 6.93 16.98
CA HIS A 497 2.96 8.06 16.17
C HIS A 497 1.50 7.89 15.69
N ASP A 498 1.16 6.67 15.25
CA ASP A 498 -0.16 6.31 14.71
C ASP A 498 -0.94 5.32 15.59
N ILE A 499 -0.47 5.06 16.81
CA ILE A 499 -1.10 4.08 17.71
C ILE A 499 -2.56 4.44 18.05
N GLY A 500 -2.91 5.73 17.88
CA GLY A 500 -4.24 6.30 18.00
C GLY A 500 -5.27 5.88 16.97
N LYS A 501 -4.86 5.39 15.80
CA LYS A 501 -5.78 5.18 14.68
C LYS A 501 -6.82 4.10 14.97
N GLY A 502 -8.05 4.33 14.50
CA GLY A 502 -9.21 3.48 14.76
C GLY A 502 -9.89 3.72 16.11
N ARG A 503 -9.54 4.80 16.81
CA ARG A 503 -10.16 5.24 18.08
C ARG A 503 -10.83 6.60 17.90
N ASN A 504 -11.75 6.93 18.80
CA ASN A 504 -12.46 8.22 18.76
C ASN A 504 -11.53 9.36 19.18
N GLY A 505 -11.62 10.51 18.49
CA GLY A 505 -10.80 11.70 18.75
C GLY A 505 -9.60 11.83 17.79
N ASP A 506 -8.74 12.81 18.05
CA ASP A 506 -7.49 12.98 17.28
C ASP A 506 -6.49 11.89 17.68
N HIS A 507 -6.14 11.02 16.73
CA HIS A 507 -5.19 9.92 16.94
C HIS A 507 -3.84 10.39 17.49
N SER A 508 -3.37 11.59 17.10
CA SER A 508 -2.10 12.15 17.55
C SER A 508 -2.15 12.51 19.04
N GLU A 509 -3.26 13.07 19.51
CA GLU A 509 -3.45 13.41 20.92
C GLU A 509 -3.57 12.16 21.80
N VAL A 510 -4.37 11.19 21.36
CA VAL A 510 -4.52 9.92 22.10
C VAL A 510 -3.19 9.17 22.14
N GLY A 511 -2.49 9.08 21.01
CA GLY A 511 -1.17 8.45 20.95
C GLY A 511 -0.13 9.15 21.83
N ALA A 512 -0.18 10.49 21.92
CA ALA A 512 0.77 11.28 22.71
C ALA A 512 0.60 11.05 24.22
N ALA A 513 -0.64 10.93 24.69
CA ALA A 513 -0.93 10.62 26.09
C ALA A 513 -0.37 9.23 26.46
N GLU A 514 -0.63 8.23 25.62
CA GLU A 514 -0.16 6.86 25.86
C GLU A 514 1.36 6.73 25.76
N ALA A 515 1.99 7.45 24.84
CA ALA A 515 3.44 7.46 24.71
C ALA A 515 4.11 8.08 25.95
N TYR A 516 3.49 9.10 26.55
CA TYR A 516 3.95 9.67 27.81
C TYR A 516 3.87 8.66 28.97
N GLU A 517 2.70 8.05 29.15
CA GLU A 517 2.46 7.04 30.19
C GLU A 517 3.40 5.85 30.03
N PHE A 518 3.55 5.36 28.80
CA PHE A 518 4.51 4.31 28.46
C PHE A 518 5.92 4.71 28.86
N GLY A 519 6.38 5.91 28.49
CA GLY A 519 7.72 6.39 28.83
C GLY A 519 7.99 6.38 30.33
N ILE A 520 7.06 6.90 31.12
CA ILE A 520 7.17 6.90 32.60
C ILE A 520 7.20 5.47 33.14
N GLU A 521 6.31 4.61 32.64
CA GLU A 521 6.21 3.22 33.06
C GLU A 521 7.50 2.43 32.79
N HIS A 522 8.21 2.78 31.71
CA HIS A 522 9.45 2.13 31.26
C HIS A 522 10.72 2.81 31.79
N GLY A 523 10.59 3.66 32.80
CA GLY A 523 11.72 4.27 33.50
C GLY A 523 12.40 5.41 32.74
N LEU A 524 11.74 6.01 31.74
CA LEU A 524 12.21 7.26 31.16
C LEU A 524 11.98 8.42 32.14
N SER A 525 12.86 9.40 32.09
CA SER A 525 12.68 10.66 32.81
C SER A 525 11.50 11.45 32.24
N LYS A 526 10.91 12.33 33.06
CA LYS A 526 9.79 13.19 32.62
C LYS A 526 10.13 14.02 31.36
N PRO A 527 11.34 14.59 31.19
CA PRO A 527 11.72 15.28 29.95
C PRO A 527 11.70 14.37 28.71
N GLU A 528 12.23 13.16 28.82
CA GLU A 528 12.25 12.19 27.70
C GLU A 528 10.85 11.74 27.32
N ALA A 529 10.01 11.40 28.30
CA ALA A 529 8.61 11.03 28.07
C ALA A 529 7.82 12.19 27.42
N LYS A 530 8.08 13.45 27.84
CA LYS A 530 7.49 14.64 27.20
C LYS A 530 7.97 14.84 25.77
N LEU A 531 9.23 14.54 25.47
CA LEU A 531 9.75 14.63 24.11
C LEU A 531 9.06 13.62 23.18
N ILE A 532 8.95 12.35 23.61
CA ILE A 532 8.23 11.32 22.83
C ILE A 532 6.78 11.73 22.62
N SER A 533 6.08 12.12 23.69
CA SER A 533 4.69 12.59 23.64
C SER A 533 4.53 13.76 22.66
N TRP A 534 5.43 14.75 22.71
CA TRP A 534 5.42 15.88 21.79
C TRP A 534 5.67 15.45 20.34
N LEU A 535 6.60 14.54 20.08
CA LEU A 535 6.86 14.01 18.74
C LEU A 535 5.64 13.28 18.17
N VAL A 536 4.97 12.45 18.98
CA VAL A 536 3.75 11.74 18.58
C VAL A 536 2.62 12.73 18.29
N GLN A 537 2.41 13.71 19.17
CA GLN A 537 1.36 14.73 18.97
C GLN A 537 1.61 15.58 17.71
N ASN A 538 2.87 15.84 17.37
CA ASN A 538 3.25 16.76 16.31
C ASN A 538 3.87 16.04 15.10
N HIS A 539 3.67 14.74 14.92
CA HIS A 539 4.34 13.98 13.86
C HIS A 539 3.98 14.49 12.45
N LEU A 540 2.77 15.05 12.29
CA LEU A 540 2.29 15.71 11.06
C LEU A 540 2.74 17.18 10.93
N LEU A 541 3.26 17.81 11.98
CA LEU A 541 3.52 19.25 12.00
C LEU A 541 4.45 19.68 10.87
N MET A 542 5.55 18.96 10.67
CA MET A 542 6.54 19.30 9.65
C MET A 542 6.03 18.99 8.23
N SER A 543 5.36 17.86 8.02
CA SER A 543 4.81 17.50 6.71
C SER A 543 3.70 18.46 6.27
N VAL A 544 2.80 18.82 7.18
CA VAL A 544 1.74 19.81 6.95
C VAL A 544 2.32 21.19 6.72
N THR A 545 3.29 21.64 7.53
CA THR A 545 3.91 22.96 7.33
C THR A 545 4.64 23.06 6.00
N ALA A 546 5.40 22.02 5.62
CA ALA A 546 6.17 22.02 4.38
C ALA A 546 5.26 22.03 3.13
N GLN A 547 4.10 21.39 3.20
CA GLN A 547 3.20 21.21 2.05
C GLN A 547 2.08 22.26 2.00
N ARG A 548 1.53 22.67 3.15
CA ARG A 548 0.36 23.55 3.26
C ARG A 548 0.68 24.97 3.72
N ARG A 549 1.93 25.40 3.76
CA ARG A 549 2.31 26.78 4.08
C ARG A 549 3.39 27.29 3.13
N ASP A 550 3.50 28.62 3.05
CA ASP A 550 4.60 29.26 2.33
C ASP A 550 5.88 29.24 3.19
N ILE A 551 6.69 28.20 3.06
CA ILE A 551 7.95 28.05 3.81
C ILE A 551 9.02 29.10 3.47
N TYR A 552 8.76 29.97 2.49
CA TYR A 552 9.63 31.11 2.20
C TYR A 552 9.27 32.35 3.02
N ASP A 553 8.08 32.39 3.59
CA ASP A 553 7.62 33.44 4.48
C ASP A 553 8.33 33.33 5.85
N PRO A 554 9.11 34.34 6.26
CA PRO A 554 9.76 34.35 7.57
C PRO A 554 8.79 34.24 8.75
N GLU A 555 7.53 34.67 8.60
CA GLU A 555 6.52 34.50 9.65
C GLU A 555 6.18 33.03 9.87
N VAL A 556 6.00 32.27 8.79
CA VAL A 556 5.76 30.82 8.83
C VAL A 556 6.94 30.09 9.47
N ILE A 557 8.17 30.43 9.08
CA ILE A 557 9.38 29.86 9.69
C ILE A 557 9.45 30.17 11.19
N THR A 558 9.13 31.40 11.58
CA THR A 558 9.15 31.83 12.98
C THR A 558 8.08 31.11 13.80
N GLU A 559 6.87 30.94 13.26
CA GLU A 559 5.79 30.21 13.92
C GLU A 559 6.12 28.73 14.10
N PHE A 560 6.61 28.08 13.05
CA PHE A 560 7.07 26.70 13.13
C PHE A 560 8.21 26.55 14.15
N ALA A 561 9.21 27.44 14.11
CA ALA A 561 10.31 27.44 15.07
C ALA A 561 9.84 27.63 16.52
N LYS A 562 8.79 28.43 16.77
CA LYS A 562 8.18 28.59 18.11
C LYS A 562 7.52 27.30 18.60
N GLN A 563 6.90 26.52 17.71
CA GLN A 563 6.30 25.23 18.07
C GLN A 563 7.36 24.17 18.33
N VAL A 564 8.38 24.11 17.47
CA VAL A 564 9.51 23.17 17.60
C VAL A 564 10.43 23.52 18.78
N ARG A 565 10.56 24.80 19.13
CA ARG A 565 11.33 25.36 20.25
C ARG A 565 12.85 25.27 20.19
N ASP A 566 13.41 24.13 19.85
CA ASP A 566 14.86 23.87 19.91
C ASP A 566 15.35 22.95 18.79
N GLU A 567 16.68 22.90 18.59
CA GLU A 567 17.30 22.08 17.53
C GLU A 567 17.11 20.58 17.79
N GLU A 568 17.08 20.14 19.05
CA GLU A 568 16.88 18.72 19.40
C GLU A 568 15.52 18.24 18.86
N ARG A 569 14.43 18.92 19.21
CA ARG A 569 13.09 18.59 18.69
C ARG A 569 13.01 18.64 17.16
N LEU A 570 13.69 19.60 16.54
CA LEU A 570 13.75 19.72 15.08
C LEU A 570 14.41 18.50 14.42
N GLU A 571 15.51 18.02 15.01
CA GLU A 571 16.26 16.85 14.54
C GLU A 571 15.47 15.55 14.67
N TYR A 572 14.78 15.34 15.80
CA TYR A 572 13.88 14.19 15.97
C TYR A 572 12.70 14.24 15.00
N LEU A 573 12.06 15.41 14.87
CA LEU A 573 10.87 15.59 14.03
C LEU A 573 11.17 15.33 12.56
N VAL A 574 12.27 15.85 12.01
CA VAL A 574 12.61 15.61 10.60
C VAL A 574 12.87 14.13 10.31
N CYS A 575 13.52 13.40 11.23
CA CYS A 575 13.75 11.97 11.06
C CYS A 575 12.44 11.19 11.10
N LEU A 576 11.54 11.52 12.04
CA LEU A 576 10.23 10.88 12.15
C LEU A 576 9.38 11.15 10.90
N THR A 577 9.23 12.41 10.51
CA THR A 577 8.42 12.83 9.36
C THR A 577 8.92 12.22 8.04
N VAL A 578 10.23 12.20 7.80
CA VAL A 578 10.76 11.58 6.57
C VAL A 578 10.53 10.08 6.57
N ALA A 579 10.78 9.39 7.69
CA ALA A 579 10.55 7.96 7.77
C ALA A 579 9.07 7.59 7.58
N ASP A 580 8.17 8.38 8.15
CA ASP A 580 6.72 8.23 8.04
C ASP A 580 6.25 8.36 6.58
N ILE A 581 6.56 9.50 5.92
CA ILE A 581 6.19 9.71 4.49
C ILE A 581 6.73 8.59 3.59
N CYS A 582 7.91 8.04 3.88
CA CYS A 582 8.47 6.94 3.09
C CYS A 582 7.78 5.60 3.37
N ALA A 583 7.21 5.42 4.55
CA ALA A 583 6.56 4.20 4.99
C ALA A 583 5.08 4.10 4.60
N THR A 584 4.42 5.20 4.20
CA THR A 584 3.02 5.20 3.76
C THR A 584 2.85 4.60 2.37
N ASN A 585 3.51 5.19 1.37
CA ASN A 585 3.57 4.70 0.00
C ASN A 585 4.92 5.13 -0.66
N PRO A 586 5.72 4.18 -1.20
CA PRO A 586 6.99 4.49 -1.84
C PRO A 586 6.92 5.55 -2.96
N ASP A 587 5.81 5.61 -3.69
CA ASP A 587 5.62 6.52 -4.82
C ASP A 587 5.39 7.97 -4.38
N LEU A 588 5.05 8.19 -3.10
CA LEU A 588 4.82 9.53 -2.56
C LEU A 588 6.12 10.29 -2.27
N TRP A 589 7.24 9.59 -2.09
CA TRP A 589 8.52 10.21 -1.74
C TRP A 589 9.29 10.61 -3.01
N ASN A 590 9.19 11.90 -3.38
CA ASN A 590 9.83 12.44 -4.59
C ASN A 590 10.90 13.52 -4.29
N SER A 591 11.62 13.95 -5.33
CA SER A 591 12.63 15.03 -5.24
C SER A 591 12.08 16.36 -4.72
N TRP A 592 10.83 16.67 -5.02
CA TRP A 592 10.17 17.89 -4.56
C TRP A 592 9.94 17.89 -3.04
N LYS A 593 9.27 16.86 -2.49
CA LYS A 593 9.03 16.75 -1.04
C LYS A 593 10.34 16.72 -0.24
N ARG A 594 11.36 16.04 -0.77
CA ARG A 594 12.73 16.06 -0.22
C ARG A 594 13.25 17.47 -0.01
N THR A 595 13.09 18.32 -1.02
CA THR A 595 13.58 19.70 -0.99
C THR A 595 12.78 20.54 0.01
N LEU A 596 11.45 20.47 -0.01
CA LEU A 596 10.61 21.25 0.89
C LEU A 596 10.93 21.00 2.37
N LEU A 597 11.08 19.73 2.76
CA LEU A 597 11.43 19.36 4.13
C LEU A 597 12.84 19.85 4.51
N ALA A 598 13.81 19.75 3.58
CA ALA A 598 15.16 20.24 3.82
C ALA A 598 15.22 21.77 3.96
N GLU A 599 14.51 22.51 3.11
CA GLU A 599 14.46 23.97 3.18
C GLU A 599 13.80 24.46 4.47
N LEU A 600 12.69 23.84 4.88
CA LEU A 600 12.03 24.13 6.16
C LEU A 600 12.98 23.85 7.33
N PHE A 601 13.65 22.70 7.34
CA PHE A 601 14.62 22.35 8.38
C PHE A 601 15.74 23.38 8.50
N TYR A 602 16.48 23.66 7.42
CA TYR A 602 17.63 24.56 7.48
C TYR A 602 17.22 26.01 7.80
N SER A 603 16.05 26.44 7.31
CA SER A 603 15.53 27.78 7.63
C SER A 603 15.15 27.90 9.10
N THR A 604 14.51 26.87 9.65
CA THR A 604 14.16 26.80 11.07
C THR A 604 15.40 26.72 11.95
N GLN A 605 16.37 25.88 11.60
CA GLN A 605 17.63 25.76 12.33
C GLN A 605 18.38 27.09 12.39
N ARG A 606 18.47 27.82 11.27
CA ARG A 606 19.05 29.18 11.26
C ARG A 606 18.28 30.15 12.16
N ALA A 607 16.95 30.10 12.15
CA ALA A 607 16.13 30.96 12.99
C ALA A 607 16.34 30.66 14.49
N LEU A 608 16.41 29.39 14.88
CA LEU A 608 16.69 28.96 16.25
C LEU A 608 18.06 29.44 16.73
N ARG A 609 19.11 29.27 15.90
CA ARG A 609 20.48 29.72 16.22
C ARG A 609 20.62 31.22 16.37
N ARG A 610 19.86 32.00 15.59
CA ARG A 610 19.85 33.47 15.66
C ARG A 610 19.09 33.99 16.90
N GLY A 611 18.25 33.15 17.50
CA GLY A 611 17.29 33.52 18.53
C GLY A 611 16.00 34.08 17.92
N LEU A 612 14.85 33.60 18.43
CA LEU A 612 13.52 33.95 17.91
C LEU A 612 13.13 35.42 18.11
N GLU A 613 13.88 36.16 18.95
CA GLU A 613 13.71 37.59 19.19
C GLU A 613 14.35 38.47 18.10
N ASN A 614 15.23 37.89 17.27
CA ASN A 614 15.92 38.57 16.18
C ASN A 614 15.42 38.04 14.82
N PRO A 615 14.18 38.39 14.39
CA PRO A 615 13.66 37.92 13.11
C PRO A 615 14.57 38.34 11.95
N VAL A 616 14.61 37.52 10.91
CA VAL A 616 15.37 37.82 9.69
C VAL A 616 14.80 39.10 9.07
N ASP A 617 15.64 40.12 8.91
CA ASP A 617 15.24 41.32 8.18
C ASP A 617 15.02 40.94 6.70
N VAL A 618 13.76 40.95 6.28
CA VAL A 618 13.33 40.71 4.90
C VAL A 618 14.10 41.60 3.93
N ARG A 619 14.43 42.83 4.33
CA ARG A 619 15.18 43.80 3.52
C ARG A 619 16.62 43.34 3.31
N ASP A 620 17.27 42.78 4.32
CA ASP A 620 18.62 42.27 4.18
C ASP A 620 18.67 41.07 3.24
N ARG A 621 17.68 40.16 3.32
CA ARG A 621 17.59 39.01 2.41
C ARG A 621 17.38 39.44 0.95
N ILE A 622 16.49 40.40 0.72
CA ILE A 622 16.27 40.99 -0.62
C ILE A 622 17.56 41.62 -1.13
N ARG A 623 18.21 42.46 -0.31
CA ARG A 623 19.46 43.15 -0.68
C ARG A 623 20.57 42.15 -0.99
N HIS A 624 20.70 41.09 -0.20
CA HIS A 624 21.69 40.03 -0.40
C HIS A 624 21.46 39.30 -1.73
N ASN A 625 20.21 38.89 -2.00
CA ASN A 625 19.86 38.24 -3.27
C ASN A 625 20.13 39.14 -4.48
N GLN A 626 19.80 40.42 -4.38
CA GLN A 626 20.10 41.45 -5.40
C GLN A 626 21.61 41.63 -5.59
N GLN A 627 22.40 41.73 -4.52
CA GLN A 627 23.85 41.88 -4.65
C GLN A 627 24.50 40.69 -5.36
N LEU A 628 24.14 39.47 -4.97
CA LEU A 628 24.69 38.26 -5.57
C LEU A 628 24.23 38.06 -7.02
N SER A 629 22.96 38.33 -7.34
CA SER A 629 22.48 38.21 -8.72
C SER A 629 23.07 39.30 -9.64
N SER A 630 23.24 40.52 -9.13
CA SER A 630 23.90 41.61 -9.87
C SER A 630 25.35 41.25 -10.20
N ALA A 631 26.07 40.61 -9.27
CA ALA A 631 27.42 40.14 -9.51
C ALA A 631 27.49 39.07 -10.62
N LEU A 632 26.51 38.15 -10.67
CA LEU A 632 26.41 37.16 -11.74
C LEU A 632 26.11 37.81 -13.10
N LEU A 633 25.13 38.71 -13.16
CA LEU A 633 24.74 39.41 -14.40
C LEU A 633 25.87 40.29 -14.95
N ARG A 634 26.59 41.00 -14.09
CA ARG A 634 27.76 41.79 -14.51
C ARG A 634 28.89 40.93 -15.07
N LYS A 635 29.06 39.72 -14.54
CA LYS A 635 30.03 38.75 -15.07
C LYS A 635 29.65 38.28 -16.49
N GLU A 636 28.37 38.26 -16.83
CA GLU A 636 27.85 37.93 -18.17
C GLU A 636 27.88 39.09 -19.16
N GLY A 637 28.31 40.29 -18.71
CA GLY A 637 28.52 41.45 -19.58
C GLY A 637 27.46 42.55 -19.47
N PHE A 638 26.43 42.39 -18.64
CA PHE A 638 25.41 43.42 -18.43
C PHE A 638 25.91 44.56 -17.52
N THR A 639 25.56 45.80 -17.86
CA THR A 639 25.90 46.98 -17.07
C THR A 639 25.00 47.10 -15.83
N ALA A 640 25.50 47.79 -14.80
CA ALA A 640 24.69 48.08 -13.60
C ALA A 640 23.37 48.79 -13.91
N ARG A 641 23.40 49.70 -14.90
CA ARG A 641 22.23 50.49 -15.31
C ARG A 641 21.15 49.63 -15.95
N GLU A 642 21.52 48.70 -16.83
CA GLU A 642 20.57 47.77 -17.46
C GLU A 642 19.84 46.91 -16.42
N ILE A 643 20.59 46.40 -15.44
CA ILE A 643 20.05 45.58 -14.34
C ILE A 643 19.08 46.40 -13.48
N GLU A 644 19.47 47.62 -13.09
CA GLU A 644 18.63 48.50 -12.26
C GLU A 644 17.33 48.91 -12.96
N VAL A 645 17.39 49.23 -14.25
CA VAL A 645 16.20 49.57 -15.06
C VAL A 645 15.23 48.40 -15.12
N LEU A 646 15.72 47.17 -15.35
CA LEU A 646 14.88 45.98 -15.33
C LEU A 646 14.26 45.76 -13.94
N TRP A 647 15.06 45.85 -12.87
CA TRP A 647 14.59 45.57 -11.52
C TRP A 647 13.60 46.59 -10.96
N GLN A 648 13.58 47.82 -11.47
CA GLN A 648 12.57 48.82 -11.11
C GLN A 648 11.14 48.34 -11.43
N ARG A 649 10.99 47.47 -12.44
CA ARG A 649 9.72 46.83 -12.83
C ARG A 649 9.23 45.80 -11.82
N PHE A 650 10.13 45.17 -11.06
CA PHE A 650 9.80 44.07 -10.17
C PHE A 650 9.39 44.56 -8.77
N LYS A 651 8.57 43.76 -8.09
CA LYS A 651 8.16 43.97 -6.69
C LYS A 651 9.14 43.27 -5.74
N ALA A 652 9.18 43.72 -4.49
CA ALA A 652 10.07 43.17 -3.46
C ALA A 652 9.95 41.65 -3.26
N ASP A 653 8.71 41.12 -3.32
CA ASP A 653 8.44 39.67 -3.20
C ASP A 653 9.23 38.84 -4.22
N TYR A 654 9.54 39.37 -5.41
CA TYR A 654 10.23 38.61 -6.46
C TYR A 654 11.64 38.22 -6.01
N PHE A 655 12.34 39.17 -5.39
CA PHE A 655 13.69 38.99 -4.86
C PHE A 655 13.72 38.15 -3.58
N LEU A 656 12.58 37.99 -2.91
CA LEU A 656 12.46 37.17 -1.70
C LEU A 656 12.22 35.69 -2.05
N ARG A 657 11.37 35.43 -3.05
CA ARG A 657 10.91 34.08 -3.43
C ARG A 657 11.90 33.32 -4.32
N HIS A 658 12.72 34.04 -5.08
CA HIS A 658 13.75 33.48 -5.95
C HIS A 658 15.14 33.51 -5.33
N THR A 659 15.94 32.50 -5.63
CA THR A 659 17.38 32.51 -5.31
C THR A 659 18.12 33.50 -6.20
N HIS A 660 19.29 33.99 -5.76
CA HIS A 660 20.14 34.85 -6.57
C HIS A 660 20.51 34.24 -7.94
N LYS A 661 20.62 32.91 -8.04
CA LYS A 661 20.87 32.20 -9.30
C LYS A 661 19.67 32.24 -10.25
N GLN A 662 18.45 32.01 -9.73
CA GLN A 662 17.22 32.14 -10.51
C GLN A 662 17.00 33.57 -10.99
N ILE A 663 17.20 34.56 -10.10
CA ILE A 663 17.09 35.98 -10.45
C ILE A 663 18.04 36.32 -11.60
N ALA A 664 19.30 35.90 -11.51
CA ALA A 664 20.26 36.10 -12.60
C ALA A 664 19.79 35.41 -13.88
N TRP A 665 19.43 34.12 -13.83
CA TRP A 665 18.95 33.37 -14.99
C TRP A 665 17.75 34.01 -15.70
N HIS A 666 16.72 34.41 -14.93
CA HIS A 666 15.55 35.12 -15.47
C HIS A 666 15.95 36.45 -16.10
N CYS A 667 16.76 37.25 -15.40
CA CYS A 667 17.17 38.57 -15.89
C CYS A 667 18.06 38.49 -17.14
N THR A 668 18.95 37.51 -17.25
CA THR A 668 19.78 37.28 -18.44
C THR A 668 18.91 37.11 -19.68
N HIS A 669 17.83 36.34 -19.59
CA HIS A 669 16.94 36.11 -20.74
C HIS A 669 16.06 37.32 -21.03
N LEU A 670 15.59 38.02 -19.99
CA LEU A 670 14.80 39.25 -20.14
C LEU A 670 15.62 40.39 -20.76
N LEU A 671 16.88 40.56 -20.37
CA LEU A 671 17.77 41.59 -20.93
C LEU A 671 18.16 41.30 -22.39
N ASN A 672 18.17 40.03 -22.79
CA ASN A 672 18.47 39.62 -24.16
C ASN A 672 17.22 39.54 -25.07
N GLN A 673 16.03 39.78 -24.53
CA GLN A 673 14.79 39.73 -25.30
C GLN A 673 14.68 40.95 -26.21
N THR A 674 14.52 40.72 -27.53
CA THR A 674 14.45 41.79 -28.54
C THR A 674 13.03 42.26 -28.84
N ASP A 675 12.02 41.48 -28.44
CA ASP A 675 10.60 41.73 -28.71
C ASP A 675 9.77 41.49 -27.44
N ASP A 676 9.40 42.59 -26.77
CA ASP A 676 8.61 42.60 -25.53
C ASP A 676 7.14 42.21 -25.75
N SER A 677 6.69 42.06 -27.00
CA SER A 677 5.30 41.64 -27.30
C SER A 677 5.10 40.13 -27.23
N LYS A 678 6.17 39.33 -27.27
CA LYS A 678 6.11 37.87 -27.22
C LYS A 678 6.28 37.33 -25.81
N PRO A 679 5.59 36.24 -25.45
CA PRO A 679 5.81 35.56 -24.18
C PRO A 679 7.21 34.93 -24.16
N LEU A 680 7.90 35.10 -23.04
CA LEU A 680 9.17 34.42 -22.74
C LEU A 680 8.88 33.25 -21.80
N ILE A 681 9.17 32.03 -22.26
CA ILE A 681 9.05 30.82 -21.45
C ILE A 681 10.42 30.18 -21.30
N LEU A 682 10.86 30.01 -20.06
CA LEU A 682 12.12 29.36 -19.72
C LEU A 682 11.86 28.06 -18.98
N ILE A 683 12.68 27.05 -19.25
CA ILE A 683 12.64 25.77 -18.55
C ILE A 683 14.05 25.49 -18.00
N SER A 684 14.15 25.13 -16.72
CA SER A 684 15.45 24.80 -16.13
C SER A 684 16.02 23.48 -16.69
N GLU A 685 17.26 23.51 -17.19
CA GLU A 685 17.92 22.31 -17.73
C GLU A 685 18.24 21.26 -16.65
N LYS A 686 18.46 21.73 -15.42
CA LYS A 686 18.70 20.89 -14.25
C LYS A 686 17.56 21.09 -13.26
N ALA A 687 17.23 20.02 -12.54
CA ALA A 687 16.22 20.10 -11.49
C ALA A 687 16.60 21.19 -10.48
N THR A 688 15.76 22.21 -10.40
CA THR A 688 15.84 23.28 -9.40
C THR A 688 14.84 22.96 -8.30
N ARG A 689 15.29 22.98 -7.04
CA ARG A 689 14.46 22.66 -5.87
C ARG A 689 13.71 21.31 -5.96
N GLY A 690 14.30 20.33 -6.65
CA GLY A 690 13.75 18.99 -6.77
C GLY A 690 12.73 18.79 -7.89
N GLY A 691 12.45 19.77 -8.75
CA GLY A 691 11.63 19.60 -9.94
C GLY A 691 12.14 20.41 -11.13
N THR A 692 11.36 20.48 -12.19
CA THR A 692 11.65 21.38 -13.32
C THR A 692 10.92 22.69 -13.13
N GLU A 693 11.67 23.79 -13.23
CA GLU A 693 11.13 25.14 -13.11
C GLU A 693 10.74 25.64 -14.48
N VAL A 694 9.47 26.03 -14.62
CA VAL A 694 8.93 26.67 -15.82
C VAL A 694 8.61 28.12 -15.46
N PHE A 695 9.40 29.04 -15.99
CA PHE A 695 9.20 30.48 -15.83
C PHE A 695 8.44 31.03 -17.04
N VAL A 696 7.36 31.77 -16.78
CA VAL A 696 6.48 32.35 -17.79
C VAL A 696 6.44 33.86 -17.58
N TYR A 697 6.89 34.60 -18.59
CA TYR A 697 6.84 36.05 -18.63
C TYR A 697 6.05 36.52 -19.84
N ALA A 698 4.91 37.17 -19.60
CA ALA A 698 3.99 37.61 -20.65
C ALA A 698 3.18 38.83 -20.17
N ARG A 699 2.48 39.51 -21.08
CA ARG A 699 1.49 40.52 -20.68
C ARG A 699 0.35 39.83 -19.92
N ASP A 700 -0.11 40.47 -18.86
CA ASP A 700 -1.22 39.95 -18.07
C ASP A 700 -2.49 39.85 -18.94
N GLN A 701 -3.19 38.72 -18.84
CA GLN A 701 -4.39 38.42 -19.61
C GLN A 701 -5.35 37.58 -18.79
N ASN A 702 -6.64 37.64 -19.11
CA ASN A 702 -7.66 36.95 -18.34
C ASN A 702 -7.40 35.43 -18.32
N ALA A 703 -7.51 34.82 -17.13
CA ALA A 703 -7.32 33.39 -16.89
C ALA A 703 -5.96 32.79 -17.32
N LEU A 704 -4.89 33.58 -17.42
CA LEU A 704 -3.56 33.11 -17.84
C LEU A 704 -3.06 31.90 -17.02
N PHE A 705 -3.21 31.94 -15.70
CA PHE A 705 -2.85 30.82 -14.82
C PHE A 705 -3.58 29.52 -15.20
N ALA A 706 -4.89 29.59 -15.40
CA ALA A 706 -5.72 28.43 -15.79
C ALA A 706 -5.28 27.87 -17.14
N THR A 707 -4.94 28.75 -18.08
CA THR A 707 -4.44 28.39 -19.41
C THR A 707 -3.10 27.66 -19.36
N VAL A 708 -2.14 28.16 -18.59
CA VAL A 708 -0.81 27.53 -18.44
C VAL A 708 -0.95 26.16 -17.78
N VAL A 709 -1.69 26.07 -16.67
CA VAL A 709 -1.93 24.81 -15.95
C VAL A 709 -2.63 23.79 -16.84
N ALA A 710 -3.64 24.20 -17.62
CA ALA A 710 -4.35 23.30 -18.52
C ALA A 710 -3.43 22.73 -19.62
N GLU A 711 -2.49 23.51 -20.15
CA GLU A 711 -1.52 23.01 -21.13
C GLU A 711 -0.48 22.10 -20.49
N LEU A 712 -0.01 22.40 -19.27
CA LEU A 712 0.88 21.51 -18.52
C LEU A 712 0.21 20.15 -18.25
N ASP A 713 -1.04 20.14 -17.77
CA ASP A 713 -1.84 18.93 -17.52
C ASP A 713 -2.03 18.10 -18.80
N ARG A 714 -2.31 18.73 -19.95
CA ARG A 714 -2.40 18.04 -21.26
C ARG A 714 -1.12 17.31 -21.65
N ARG A 715 0.04 17.80 -21.19
CA ARG A 715 1.36 17.19 -21.43
C ARG A 715 1.75 16.19 -20.34
N ASN A 716 0.82 15.83 -19.46
CA ASN A 716 1.05 14.94 -18.32
C ASN A 716 2.13 15.49 -17.39
N LEU A 717 2.07 16.78 -17.09
CA LEU A 717 2.96 17.43 -16.14
C LEU A 717 2.12 17.88 -14.94
N ASN A 718 2.55 17.45 -13.76
CA ASN A 718 1.90 17.78 -12.51
C ASN A 718 2.52 19.06 -11.94
N VAL A 719 1.69 20.05 -11.66
CA VAL A 719 2.11 21.29 -10.98
C VAL A 719 2.11 21.03 -9.48
N HIS A 720 3.22 21.31 -8.81
CA HIS A 720 3.34 21.16 -7.35
C HIS A 720 3.42 22.49 -6.61
N ASP A 721 3.94 23.53 -7.27
CA ASP A 721 4.05 24.88 -6.74
C ASP A 721 3.89 25.86 -7.88
N ALA A 722 3.17 26.95 -7.64
CA ALA A 722 3.07 28.06 -8.55
C ALA A 722 3.21 29.37 -7.79
N GLN A 723 4.13 30.21 -8.24
CA GLN A 723 4.30 31.57 -7.77
C GLN A 723 3.80 32.49 -8.87
N VAL A 724 2.74 33.25 -8.59
CA VAL A 724 2.06 34.09 -9.58
C VAL A 724 2.30 35.55 -9.21
N MET A 725 2.94 36.30 -10.10
CA MET A 725 3.46 37.62 -9.76
C MET A 725 3.27 38.63 -10.87
N THR A 726 2.57 39.72 -10.59
CA THR A 726 2.48 40.83 -11.54
C THR A 726 3.54 41.90 -11.24
N SER A 727 4.32 42.26 -12.26
CA SER A 727 5.21 43.42 -12.30
C SER A 727 4.45 44.75 -12.15
N LYS A 728 5.19 45.86 -12.01
CA LYS A 728 4.59 47.21 -11.91
C LYS A 728 4.07 47.73 -13.25
N ASP A 729 4.50 47.15 -14.35
CA ASP A 729 4.22 47.55 -15.73
C ASP A 729 3.30 46.56 -16.47
N GLY A 730 2.58 45.69 -15.75
CA GLY A 730 1.49 44.88 -16.30
C GLY A 730 1.91 43.55 -16.95
N PHE A 731 3.14 43.11 -16.73
CA PHE A 731 3.60 41.75 -17.08
C PHE A 731 3.48 40.80 -15.90
N VAL A 732 3.20 39.53 -16.18
CA VAL A 732 3.32 38.43 -15.22
C VAL A 732 4.74 37.85 -15.20
N LEU A 733 5.16 37.33 -14.05
CA LEU A 733 6.46 36.71 -13.77
C LEU A 733 6.21 35.38 -13.05
N ASP A 734 5.47 34.50 -13.70
CA ASP A 734 4.95 33.30 -13.07
C ASP A 734 5.99 32.18 -13.09
N THR A 735 6.13 31.47 -11.98
CA THR A 735 7.09 30.37 -11.85
C THR A 735 6.35 29.13 -11.37
N PHE A 736 6.39 28.08 -12.19
CA PHE A 736 5.76 26.79 -11.89
C PHE A 736 6.84 25.75 -11.62
N MET A 737 6.69 25.01 -10.52
CA MET A 737 7.45 23.79 -10.30
C MET A 737 6.64 22.59 -10.76
N VAL A 738 7.18 21.88 -11.74
CA VAL A 738 6.51 20.76 -12.37
C VAL A 738 7.35 19.49 -12.29
N LEU A 739 6.65 18.37 -12.16
CA LEU A 739 7.18 17.02 -12.29
C LEU A 739 6.43 16.28 -13.38
N ASP A 740 7.06 15.25 -13.95
CA ASP A 740 6.36 14.33 -14.82
C ASP A 740 5.48 13.34 -14.02
N GLN A 741 4.88 12.39 -14.73
CA GLN A 741 4.00 11.36 -14.17
C GLN A 741 4.70 10.42 -13.19
N ASN A 742 6.03 10.31 -13.28
CA ASN A 742 6.85 9.46 -12.42
C ASN A 742 7.38 10.24 -11.20
N GLY A 743 7.02 11.51 -11.06
CA GLY A 743 7.55 12.38 -10.01
C GLY A 743 9.00 12.81 -10.25
N GLU A 744 9.46 12.77 -11.50
CA GLU A 744 10.82 13.16 -11.90
C GLU A 744 10.84 14.49 -12.66
N ALA A 745 12.03 15.06 -12.81
CA ALA A 745 12.22 16.26 -13.63
C ALA A 745 11.96 15.96 -15.11
N ILE A 746 11.46 16.95 -15.84
CA ILE A 746 11.16 16.83 -17.27
C ILE A 746 12.43 16.56 -18.05
N ASP A 747 12.41 15.50 -18.86
CA ASP A 747 13.46 15.20 -19.81
C ASP A 747 13.74 16.37 -20.77
N VAL A 748 15.03 16.70 -20.95
CA VAL A 748 15.51 17.84 -21.77
C VAL A 748 14.99 17.77 -23.21
N THR A 749 14.78 16.58 -23.77
CA THR A 749 14.23 16.40 -25.12
C THR A 749 12.81 16.96 -25.28
N ARG A 750 12.04 17.01 -24.17
CA ARG A 750 10.66 17.52 -24.16
C ARG A 750 10.59 19.04 -23.99
N HIS A 751 11.66 19.69 -23.52
CA HIS A 751 11.65 21.12 -23.16
C HIS A 751 11.21 22.01 -24.33
N LYS A 752 11.81 21.82 -25.52
CA LYS A 752 11.47 22.60 -26.72
C LYS A 752 9.98 22.48 -27.10
N ALA A 753 9.41 21.29 -26.95
CA ALA A 753 8.00 21.07 -27.23
C ALA A 753 7.13 21.80 -26.21
N VAL A 754 7.45 21.72 -24.91
CA VAL A 754 6.70 22.41 -23.85
C VAL A 754 6.73 23.93 -24.06
N VAL A 755 7.91 24.51 -24.28
CA VAL A 755 8.09 25.95 -24.57
C VAL A 755 7.23 26.38 -25.76
N LYS A 756 7.31 25.65 -26.89
CA LYS A 756 6.56 25.99 -28.10
C LYS A 756 5.05 26.00 -27.87
N HIS A 757 4.52 25.01 -27.16
CA HIS A 757 3.08 24.91 -26.94
C HIS A 757 2.57 25.94 -25.94
N LEU A 758 3.31 26.17 -24.85
CA LEU A 758 2.96 27.23 -23.90
C LEU A 758 2.97 28.60 -24.59
N ALA A 759 3.99 28.89 -25.42
CA ALA A 759 4.05 30.15 -26.16
C ALA A 759 2.84 30.32 -27.08
N HIS A 760 2.51 29.28 -27.84
CA HIS A 760 1.38 29.27 -28.76
C HIS A 760 0.04 29.50 -28.05
N VAL A 761 -0.20 28.84 -26.92
CA VAL A 761 -1.47 28.96 -26.19
C VAL A 761 -1.60 30.34 -25.53
N ILE A 762 -0.50 30.91 -25.05
CA ILE A 762 -0.49 32.28 -24.51
C ILE A 762 -0.75 33.30 -25.61
N GLU A 763 -0.13 33.15 -26.79
CA GLU A 763 -0.33 34.04 -27.95
C GLU A 763 -1.74 33.93 -28.57
N ASP A 764 -2.36 32.74 -28.61
CA ASP A 764 -3.70 32.55 -29.17
C ASP A 764 -4.79 33.27 -28.34
N GLY A 765 -4.54 33.49 -27.03
CA GLY A 765 -5.41 34.29 -26.15
C GLY A 765 -6.83 33.75 -25.94
N ARG A 766 -7.17 32.58 -26.52
CA ARG A 766 -8.50 31.96 -26.40
C ARG A 766 -8.61 31.14 -25.12
N PRO A 767 -9.79 31.13 -24.46
CA PRO A 767 -10.06 30.23 -23.34
C PRO A 767 -9.84 28.79 -23.80
N THR A 768 -8.86 28.13 -23.21
CA THR A 768 -8.49 26.79 -23.66
C THR A 768 -9.56 25.82 -23.17
N LYS A 769 -10.27 25.15 -24.09
CA LYS A 769 -11.26 24.12 -23.70
C LYS A 769 -10.58 23.09 -22.80
N ILE A 770 -11.02 23.00 -21.55
CA ILE A 770 -10.56 21.99 -20.59
C ILE A 770 -11.20 20.67 -21.04
N LYS A 771 -10.52 19.91 -21.90
CA LYS A 771 -10.94 18.54 -22.23
C LYS A 771 -10.68 17.67 -21.02
N THR A 772 -11.73 17.36 -20.26
CA THR A 772 -11.69 16.41 -19.16
C THR A 772 -11.31 15.03 -19.70
N ARG A 773 -10.17 14.50 -19.26
CA ARG A 773 -9.88 13.07 -19.43
C ARG A 773 -10.87 12.27 -18.59
N ARG A 774 -11.10 11.01 -18.97
CA ARG A 774 -11.94 10.11 -18.19
C ARG A 774 -11.31 9.90 -16.81
N THR A 775 -12.09 10.11 -15.75
CA THR A 775 -11.66 9.84 -14.37
C THR A 775 -11.21 8.38 -14.24
N PRO A 776 -9.97 8.14 -13.76
CA PRO A 776 -9.46 6.81 -13.45
C PRO A 776 -10.47 5.95 -12.66
N ARG A 777 -10.58 4.65 -12.97
CA ARG A 777 -11.57 3.75 -12.35
C ARG A 777 -11.40 3.62 -10.83
N ASN A 778 -10.17 3.64 -10.34
CA ASN A 778 -9.87 3.59 -8.91
C ASN A 778 -10.45 4.78 -8.14
N LEU A 779 -10.47 5.98 -8.73
CA LEU A 779 -11.02 7.18 -8.09
C LEU A 779 -12.56 7.20 -8.02
N GLN A 780 -13.24 6.37 -8.81
CA GLN A 780 -14.72 6.34 -8.85
C GLN A 780 -15.36 5.78 -7.59
N HIS A 781 -14.60 5.04 -6.78
CA HIS A 781 -15.08 4.42 -5.55
C HIS A 781 -14.89 5.30 -4.31
N PHE A 782 -14.27 6.47 -4.49
CA PHE A 782 -14.03 7.43 -3.42
C PHE A 782 -14.93 8.65 -3.59
N THR A 783 -15.59 9.02 -2.50
CA THR A 783 -16.41 10.24 -2.44
C THR A 783 -15.69 11.27 -1.60
N VAL A 784 -15.02 12.23 -2.24
CA VAL A 784 -14.41 13.37 -1.56
C VAL A 784 -15.37 14.56 -1.63
N LYS A 785 -15.95 14.95 -0.50
CA LYS A 785 -16.76 16.16 -0.42
C LYS A 785 -15.86 17.37 -0.68
N THR A 786 -16.21 18.18 -1.68
CA THR A 786 -15.52 19.46 -1.94
C THR A 786 -15.67 20.37 -0.72
N LYS A 787 -14.54 20.84 -0.17
CA LYS A 787 -14.52 21.79 0.94
C LYS A 787 -13.64 22.98 0.59
N VAL A 788 -14.10 24.17 0.96
CA VAL A 788 -13.37 25.43 0.81
C VAL A 788 -13.34 26.12 2.16
N GLU A 789 -12.16 26.23 2.75
CA GLU A 789 -11.96 26.83 4.07
C GLU A 789 -11.01 28.03 3.96
N PHE A 790 -11.39 29.14 4.59
CA PHE A 790 -10.56 30.35 4.62
C PHE A 790 -9.82 30.44 5.95
N LEU A 791 -8.49 30.44 5.90
CA LEU A 791 -7.67 30.41 7.09
C LEU A 791 -7.49 31.82 7.68
N PRO A 792 -7.48 31.96 9.02
CA PRO A 792 -7.19 33.23 9.66
C PRO A 792 -5.73 33.64 9.40
N THR A 793 -5.52 34.89 9.00
CA THR A 793 -4.20 35.49 8.79
C THR A 793 -3.99 36.63 9.78
N LYS A 794 -2.78 36.73 10.36
CA LYS A 794 -2.39 37.89 11.19
C LYS A 794 -2.17 39.15 10.35
N SER A 795 -1.86 38.97 9.06
CA SER A 795 -1.69 40.04 8.08
C SER A 795 -3.02 40.33 7.37
N ASN A 796 -3.55 41.55 7.55
CA ASN A 796 -4.81 42.01 6.92
C ASN A 796 -4.74 42.19 5.38
N LYS A 797 -3.66 41.74 4.71
CA LYS A 797 -3.42 42.06 3.29
C LYS A 797 -3.82 40.97 2.30
N ARG A 798 -3.88 39.69 2.72
CA ARG A 798 -4.12 38.55 1.81
C ARG A 798 -5.08 37.55 2.47
N THR A 799 -5.84 36.84 1.64
CA THR A 799 -6.69 35.72 2.04
C THR A 799 -5.96 34.41 1.77
N LEU A 800 -5.93 33.51 2.74
CA LEU A 800 -5.49 32.12 2.56
C LEU A 800 -6.73 31.24 2.41
N MET A 801 -6.76 30.43 1.36
CA MET A 801 -7.85 29.49 1.09
C MET A 801 -7.29 28.07 0.97
N GLU A 802 -7.77 27.16 1.81
CA GLU A 802 -7.61 25.72 1.63
C GLU A 802 -8.76 25.19 0.79
N PHE A 803 -8.41 24.42 -0.23
CA PHE A 803 -9.33 23.80 -1.16
C PHE A 803 -9.11 22.30 -1.17
N VAL A 804 -10.19 21.57 -0.99
CA VAL A 804 -10.20 20.11 -0.91
C VAL A 804 -11.19 19.58 -1.93
N ALA A 805 -10.73 18.69 -2.81
CA ALA A 805 -11.59 18.02 -3.77
C ALA A 805 -11.00 16.67 -4.22
N LEU A 806 -11.77 15.88 -4.96
CA LEU A 806 -11.25 14.70 -5.66
C LEU A 806 -10.27 15.15 -6.76
N ASP A 807 -9.06 14.60 -6.78
CA ASP A 807 -8.03 14.94 -7.76
C ASP A 807 -8.40 14.39 -9.15
N THR A 808 -9.05 15.25 -9.94
CA THR A 808 -9.54 14.92 -11.29
C THR A 808 -8.76 15.70 -12.35
N PRO A 809 -8.56 15.12 -13.54
CA PRO A 809 -7.88 15.82 -14.63
C PRO A 809 -8.49 17.20 -14.92
N GLY A 810 -7.65 18.24 -14.96
CA GLY A 810 -8.06 19.63 -15.15
C GLY A 810 -8.63 20.33 -13.92
N LEU A 811 -8.57 19.74 -12.71
CA LEU A 811 -9.07 20.35 -11.46
C LEU A 811 -8.50 21.76 -11.24
N LEU A 812 -7.16 21.88 -11.21
CA LEU A 812 -6.49 23.15 -10.95
C LEU A 812 -6.79 24.22 -12.00
N ALA A 813 -6.99 23.82 -13.27
CA ALA A 813 -7.40 24.74 -14.33
C ALA A 813 -8.81 25.30 -14.10
N LYS A 814 -9.75 24.48 -13.59
CA LYS A 814 -11.12 24.93 -13.25
C LYS A 814 -11.13 25.88 -12.05
N VAL A 815 -10.32 25.58 -11.03
CA VAL A 815 -10.13 26.46 -9.88
C VAL A 815 -9.58 27.82 -10.34
N GLY A 816 -8.51 27.80 -11.16
CA GLY A 816 -7.94 29.01 -11.74
C GLY A 816 -8.93 29.82 -12.61
N ALA A 817 -9.77 29.15 -13.40
CA ALA A 817 -10.81 29.80 -14.19
C ALA A 817 -11.87 30.46 -13.29
N THR A 818 -12.23 29.82 -12.18
CA THR A 818 -13.20 30.37 -11.22
C THR A 818 -12.66 31.63 -10.54
N PHE A 819 -11.36 31.68 -10.23
CA PHE A 819 -10.73 32.91 -9.72
C PHE A 819 -10.79 34.05 -10.75
N ALA A 820 -10.53 33.74 -12.02
CA ALA A 820 -10.58 34.72 -13.10
C ALA A 820 -11.99 35.30 -13.30
N ASP A 821 -13.02 34.43 -13.28
CA ASP A 821 -14.43 34.81 -13.42
C ASP A 821 -14.90 35.76 -12.30
N LEU A 822 -14.37 35.59 -11.08
CA LEU A 822 -14.68 36.43 -9.91
C LEU A 822 -13.70 37.61 -9.73
N HIS A 823 -12.81 37.86 -10.69
CA HIS A 823 -11.79 38.90 -10.61
C HIS A 823 -10.89 38.82 -9.35
N ILE A 824 -10.60 37.60 -8.92
CA ILE A 824 -9.73 37.30 -7.79
C ILE A 824 -8.30 37.08 -8.30
N SER A 825 -7.34 37.79 -7.68
CA SER A 825 -5.92 37.67 -8.02
C SER A 825 -5.24 36.58 -7.19
N LEU A 826 -4.60 35.63 -7.88
CA LEU A 826 -3.76 34.59 -7.28
C LEU A 826 -2.32 35.10 -7.13
N HIS A 827 -1.71 34.91 -5.96
CA HIS A 827 -0.30 35.25 -5.70
C HIS A 827 0.58 34.00 -5.59
N ALA A 828 0.04 32.92 -5.04
CA ALA A 828 0.74 31.64 -4.95
C ALA A 828 -0.26 30.50 -4.79
N ALA A 829 0.08 29.35 -5.35
CA ALA A 829 -0.63 28.09 -5.16
C ALA A 829 0.34 26.99 -4.75
N LYS A 830 0.03 26.27 -3.67
CA LYS A 830 0.70 25.03 -3.28
C LYS A 830 -0.24 23.88 -3.59
N ILE A 831 0.20 22.98 -4.46
CA ILE A 831 -0.63 21.90 -4.98
C ILE A 831 -0.15 20.60 -4.37
N THR A 832 -1.00 20.00 -3.55
CA THR A 832 -0.67 18.77 -2.83
C THR A 832 -1.74 17.73 -3.10
N THR A 833 -1.39 16.71 -3.86
CA THR A 833 -2.23 15.52 -3.99
C THR A 833 -1.86 14.50 -2.91
N ILE A 834 -2.86 14.04 -2.17
CA ILE A 834 -2.78 13.00 -1.14
C ILE A 834 -3.75 11.88 -1.55
N GLY A 835 -3.22 10.78 -2.09
CA GLY A 835 -4.05 9.67 -2.56
C GLY A 835 -4.99 10.11 -3.69
N GLU A 836 -6.30 9.99 -3.46
CA GLU A 836 -7.38 10.43 -4.35
C GLU A 836 -7.72 11.92 -4.24
N ARG A 837 -7.21 12.61 -3.22
CA ARG A 837 -7.65 13.93 -2.81
C ARG A 837 -6.62 15.00 -3.15
N ALA A 838 -7.05 16.06 -3.81
CA ALA A 838 -6.31 17.30 -3.91
C ALA A 838 -6.56 18.14 -2.65
N GLU A 839 -5.48 18.63 -2.04
CA GLU A 839 -5.46 19.54 -0.91
C GLU A 839 -4.60 20.75 -1.26
N ASP A 840 -5.21 21.71 -1.92
CA ASP A 840 -4.52 22.85 -2.49
C ASP A 840 -4.65 24.07 -1.56
N LEU A 841 -3.56 24.82 -1.43
CA LEU A 841 -3.56 26.10 -0.73
C LEU A 841 -3.35 27.23 -1.72
N PHE A 842 -4.25 28.22 -1.67
CA PHE A 842 -4.17 29.41 -2.51
C PHE A 842 -4.00 30.68 -1.66
N ILE A 843 -3.13 31.57 -2.12
CA ILE A 843 -2.95 32.92 -1.55
C ILE A 843 -3.59 33.93 -2.48
N LEU A 844 -4.66 34.57 -2.03
CA LEU A 844 -5.59 35.34 -2.86
C LEU A 844 -5.72 36.79 -2.38
N THR A 845 -6.03 37.70 -3.32
CA THR A 845 -6.52 39.06 -3.05
C THR A 845 -7.70 39.40 -3.94
N ASN A 846 -8.52 40.36 -3.52
CA ASN A 846 -9.55 40.94 -4.40
C ASN A 846 -8.89 41.73 -5.55
N GLY A 847 -9.70 42.18 -6.52
CA GLY A 847 -9.23 42.97 -7.66
C GLY A 847 -8.60 44.33 -7.29
N GLN A 848 -8.75 44.79 -6.04
CA GLN A 848 -8.10 46.00 -5.51
C GLN A 848 -6.80 45.72 -4.74
N GLY A 849 -6.36 44.45 -4.69
CA GLY A 849 -5.14 44.02 -4.01
C GLY A 849 -5.25 43.88 -2.48
N GLY A 850 -6.47 43.90 -1.94
CA GLY A 850 -6.79 43.68 -0.53
C GLY A 850 -7.31 42.27 -0.23
N ARG A 851 -7.63 42.01 1.04
CA ARG A 851 -8.26 40.77 1.49
C ARG A 851 -9.67 40.63 0.86
N LEU A 852 -10.08 39.39 0.57
CA LEU A 852 -11.46 39.08 0.18
C LEU A 852 -12.40 39.36 1.37
N ASP A 853 -13.51 40.06 1.13
CA ASP A 853 -14.59 40.20 2.13
C ASP A 853 -15.40 38.90 2.27
N GLU A 854 -16.29 38.86 3.26
CA GLU A 854 -17.09 37.66 3.56
C GLU A 854 -18.03 37.28 2.42
N GLU A 855 -18.59 38.28 1.71
CA GLU A 855 -19.47 38.05 0.56
C GLU A 855 -18.74 37.41 -0.61
N THR A 856 -17.56 37.94 -0.98
CA THR A 856 -16.72 37.36 -2.05
C THR A 856 -16.20 35.98 -1.67
N GLN A 857 -15.89 35.75 -0.39
CA GLN A 857 -15.49 34.43 0.12
C GLN A 857 -16.61 33.39 -0.03
N GLU A 858 -17.85 33.76 0.31
CA GLU A 858 -18.99 32.86 0.15
C GLU A 858 -19.30 32.59 -1.32
N GLN A 859 -19.29 33.63 -2.16
CA GLN A 859 -19.50 33.49 -3.59
C GLN A 859 -18.44 32.58 -4.24
N LEU A 860 -17.17 32.73 -3.85
CA LEU A 860 -16.09 31.85 -4.31
C LEU A 860 -16.32 30.40 -3.86
N ARG A 861 -16.73 30.19 -2.61
CA ARG A 861 -17.04 28.86 -2.08
C ARG A 861 -18.15 28.19 -2.88
N GLU A 862 -19.29 28.87 -3.06
CA GLU A 862 -20.43 28.35 -3.80
C GLU A 862 -20.06 27.98 -5.23
N ARG A 863 -19.35 28.89 -5.93
CA ARG A 863 -18.96 28.68 -7.33
C ARG A 863 -17.96 27.55 -7.51
N LEU A 864 -17.01 27.39 -6.59
CA LEU A 864 -16.08 26.27 -6.61
C LEU A 864 -16.79 24.94 -6.34
N VAL A 865 -17.75 24.90 -5.41
CA VAL A 865 -18.52 23.68 -5.13
C VAL A 865 -19.37 23.29 -6.34
N GLU A 866 -20.06 24.25 -6.97
CA GLU A 866 -20.89 24.04 -8.15
C GLU A 866 -20.07 23.54 -9.36
N ASN A 867 -19.00 24.26 -9.73
CA ASN A 867 -18.16 23.95 -10.89
C ASN A 867 -17.49 22.56 -10.79
N ILE A 868 -17.26 22.07 -9.57
CA ILE A 868 -16.67 20.75 -9.32
C ILE A 868 -17.74 19.67 -9.27
N ALA A 869 -18.92 19.95 -8.73
CA ALA A 869 -20.05 19.01 -8.75
C ALA A 869 -20.51 18.68 -10.18
N GLU A 870 -20.57 19.67 -11.08
CA GLU A 870 -20.88 19.45 -12.51
C GLU A 870 -19.84 18.57 -13.23
N ALA A 871 -18.65 18.42 -12.65
CA ALA A 871 -17.54 17.67 -13.22
C ALA A 871 -17.31 16.29 -12.61
N ALA A 872 -17.99 15.97 -11.50
CA ALA A 872 -17.87 14.67 -10.86
C ALA A 872 -18.50 13.58 -11.75
N PRO A 873 -17.92 12.38 -11.85
CA PRO A 873 -18.57 11.26 -12.52
C PRO A 873 -19.86 10.91 -11.76
N ASN A 874 -21.00 10.88 -12.48
CA ASN A 874 -22.27 10.31 -11.98
C ASN A 874 -22.11 8.85 -11.55
#